data_AF-A0A7X6TV87-F1
#
_entry.id   AF-A0A7X6TV87-F1
#
_cell.length_a   1.000
_cell.length_b   1.000
_cell.length_c   1.000
_cell.angle_alpha   90.00
_cell.angle_beta   90.00
_cell.angle_gamma   90.00
#
_symmetry.space_group_name_H-M   'P 1'
#
loop_
_entity.id
_entity.type
_entity.pdbx_description
1 polymer ?
#
loop_
_entity_poly.entity_id
_entity_poly.type
_entity_poly.pdbx_seq_one_letter_code
_entity_poly.pdbx_strand_id
1 'polypeptide(L)'
;MIELNNFEALQIGLASPVQIRDWSRGEVKKPETINYRTLKPERHGLFCERIFGPMKDWECHCGKYKRVRYKGIVCDRCGVEVTKSKVRRERMGHIELAAPVSHIWYFKGIPSRMGLILDMSPRSLEKILYFANYVVLDPKETGLAKKQLLSEKEFREAEDKYGYNTFEAQMGAEAVLKLLKAIDLEGESVELAKALQTATGQKKVRIIRRLEVIESFRKSGNRPEWMVISVIPVIPPDIRPMVQIDGGRFATSDLNDLYRRVINRNNRLKKLMDLRAPDIIIRNEKRMLQESVDALIDNGRRGRPVTGPGNRPLKSLSDMLKGKQGRFRQNLLGKRVDYSGRSVIVVGPELKMYQCGLPKEMALELFKPFVMKKLVENGTSHNIKSAKRMVDRVQPEVWDILEEVISDHPVLLNRAPTLHRLGIQAFQPVLVDGRAIKLHPLVCTAYNADFDGDQMAVHVPLTMEAQAEARFLMLAAGNILKPSDGKPVSVPTQDMILGAYWLTLVREGNKGEGSIFKDPEEAMMAYGTNQLHLHAPITVRMSREVDGEMKSGMIETTVGKLILNESIPQDLGFVDREDPETMFNMEVDFLVNKKNLGTVIDKCYLKHGPIETSKVLDEIKSKGFHFSTQGAVTVSIEDMVVPEAKHLLLEEADKTIKKIESMYNRGLITDEERYQSVIEKWGKTTDEVADALMDSLDPVNPIFMMADSGARGSKSQIKQLAGMRGLMGNPSGKTVEIPIKASFREGLNVLEFFISTHGARKGNADTALKTADSGYLTRRLVDVSQDVIVRDDDCGTNEGIIIHDIKEGSDVIEGLQERLTGRFTAEEIKHPKTGEVLAEKDQYIDPEMAEAIVKTGVSEVKIRSVFTCETRTGVCAKCYGMNMATAQQINIGEAVGIIAAQSIGEPGTQLTMRTFHTGGVAGADITQGLPRIEELFEARKPKGLAIVAENPGQVRMEETKKKRIIHVVSEDGTEQSYDIPFGSRIAVVDGDVVGAGDELTEGSINPHDIMRIKGVDGVRRYILAEVQKVYRLQGVDINDKHLEVVIRQMTRKIKISDAGGTELLPGTLVDIFDFDEANRIAEE
;
A
#
# COMPACT_ATOMS: atom_id res chain seq x y z
N MET A 1 14.99 25.38 -21.07
CA MET A 1 14.30 24.28 -20.38
C MET A 1 15.08 22.96 -20.46
N ILE A 2 16.14 22.85 -21.28
CA ILE A 2 16.97 21.63 -21.37
C ILE A 2 17.95 21.52 -20.18
N GLU A 3 18.47 22.63 -19.65
CA GLU A 3 19.39 22.64 -18.48
C GLU A 3 18.75 22.23 -17.14
N LEU A 4 17.41 22.19 -17.02
CA LEU A 4 16.72 21.81 -15.78
C LEU A 4 16.36 20.32 -15.70
N ASN A 5 16.55 19.56 -16.78
CA ASN A 5 16.18 18.14 -16.81
C ASN A 5 17.33 17.20 -16.42
N ASN A 6 18.58 17.68 -16.43
CA ASN A 6 19.77 16.91 -16.08
C ASN A 6 20.33 17.40 -14.74
N PHE A 7 19.74 16.95 -13.63
CA PHE A 7 20.31 17.14 -12.30
C PHE A 7 20.38 15.79 -11.59
N GLU A 8 21.49 15.50 -10.93
CA GLU A 8 21.70 14.23 -10.22
C GLU A 8 21.30 14.33 -8.75
N ALA A 9 21.38 15.52 -8.16
CA ALA A 9 21.10 15.75 -6.75
C ALA A 9 20.33 17.06 -6.50
N LEU A 10 19.60 17.09 -5.39
CA LEU A 10 18.93 18.27 -4.86
C LEU A 10 19.45 18.54 -3.45
N GLN A 11 19.87 19.79 -3.21
CA GLN A 11 20.33 20.22 -1.89
C GLN A 11 19.29 21.13 -1.22
N ILE A 12 19.15 20.99 0.09
CA ILE A 12 18.34 21.88 0.94
C ILE A 12 19.20 22.46 2.07
N GLY A 13 19.03 23.75 2.35
CA GLY A 13 19.79 24.47 3.37
C GLY A 13 19.04 25.69 3.89
N LEU A 14 19.60 26.36 4.91
CA LEU A 14 19.05 27.61 5.43
C LEU A 14 19.34 28.75 4.45
N ALA A 15 18.36 29.62 4.23
CA ALA A 15 18.53 30.79 3.38
C ALA A 15 19.07 31.98 4.21
N SER A 16 20.24 32.49 3.86
CA SER A 16 20.77 33.71 4.46
C SER A 16 19.96 34.94 4.02
N PRO A 17 19.95 36.03 4.81
CA PRO A 17 19.31 37.28 4.40
C PRO A 17 19.85 37.87 3.09
N VAL A 18 21.12 37.60 2.75
CA VAL A 18 21.74 38.05 1.50
C VAL A 18 21.16 37.26 0.33
N GLN A 19 21.13 35.93 0.41
CA GLN A 19 20.52 35.07 -0.61
C GLN A 19 19.04 35.40 -0.87
N ILE A 20 18.27 35.71 0.18
CA ILE A 20 16.86 36.11 0.02
C ILE A 20 16.74 37.41 -0.78
N ARG A 21 17.67 38.36 -0.60
CA ARG A 21 17.72 39.60 -1.38
C ARG A 21 18.14 39.33 -2.83
N ASP A 22 19.08 38.42 -3.06
CA ASP A 22 19.54 38.03 -4.39
C ASP A 22 18.44 37.37 -5.23
N TRP A 23 17.57 36.56 -4.60
CA TRP A 23 16.39 35.99 -5.26
C TRP A 23 15.34 37.05 -5.62
N SER A 24 15.35 38.19 -4.94
CA SER A 24 14.32 39.19 -5.07
C SER A 24 14.55 40.14 -6.25
N ARG A 25 13.47 40.45 -6.98
CA ARG A 25 13.46 41.48 -8.02
C ARG A 25 12.97 42.84 -7.51
N GLY A 26 12.64 42.95 -6.22
CA GLY A 26 12.27 44.23 -5.60
C GLY A 26 11.53 44.10 -4.27
N GLU A 27 11.60 45.18 -3.49
CA GLU A 27 10.97 45.29 -2.17
C GLU A 27 9.47 45.66 -2.27
N VAL A 28 8.63 44.92 -1.56
CA VAL A 28 7.20 45.19 -1.40
C VAL A 28 6.98 46.06 -0.15
N LYS A 29 6.58 47.31 -0.37
CA LYS A 29 6.37 48.29 0.70
C LYS A 29 4.90 48.47 1.07
N LYS A 30 4.01 48.22 0.11
CA LYS A 30 2.60 48.58 0.20
C LYS A 30 1.72 47.34 0.35
N PRO A 31 0.75 47.34 1.28
CA PRO A 31 -0.16 46.21 1.52
C PRO A 31 -1.22 46.03 0.42
N GLU A 32 -1.42 47.03 -0.44
CA GLU A 32 -2.44 47.03 -1.47
C GLU A 32 -2.14 46.02 -2.58
N THR A 33 -3.18 45.43 -3.16
CA THR A 33 -3.07 44.42 -4.22
C THR A 33 -3.29 45.04 -5.60
N ILE A 34 -4.56 45.28 -5.94
CA ILE A 34 -5.00 45.95 -7.17
C ILE A 34 -5.87 47.15 -6.80
N ASN A 35 -5.93 48.12 -7.72
CA ASN A 35 -6.86 49.21 -7.62
C ASN A 35 -8.27 48.73 -8.03
N TYR A 36 -9.24 48.80 -7.13
CA TYR A 36 -10.59 48.28 -7.38
C TYR A 36 -11.35 49.01 -8.51
N ARG A 37 -10.96 50.24 -8.86
CA ARG A 37 -11.59 51.01 -9.96
C ARG A 37 -10.97 50.69 -11.31
N THR A 38 -9.64 50.63 -11.38
CA THR A 38 -8.92 50.45 -12.65
C THR A 38 -8.57 48.99 -12.94
N LEU A 39 -8.74 48.10 -11.96
CA LEU A 39 -8.35 46.69 -11.97
C LEU A 39 -6.86 46.47 -12.27
N LYS A 40 -6.04 47.52 -12.13
CA LYS A 40 -4.59 47.48 -12.35
C LYS A 40 -3.83 47.24 -11.05
N PRO A 41 -2.70 46.53 -11.07
CA PRO A 41 -1.84 46.36 -9.91
C PRO A 41 -1.30 47.68 -9.38
N GLU A 42 -1.26 47.80 -8.05
CA GLU A 42 -0.73 48.99 -7.38
C GLU A 42 0.81 49.02 -7.39
N ARG A 43 1.39 50.23 -7.46
CA ARG A 43 2.85 50.42 -7.44
C ARG A 43 3.40 50.10 -6.05
N HIS A 44 4.45 49.27 -5.98
CA HIS A 44 5.01 48.72 -4.73
C HIS A 44 4.07 47.80 -3.93
N GLY A 45 2.89 47.49 -4.46
CA GLY A 45 1.93 46.58 -3.86
C GLY A 45 2.28 45.11 -4.11
N LEU A 46 1.46 44.22 -3.54
CA LEU A 46 1.63 42.76 -3.64
C LEU A 46 1.54 42.20 -5.07
N PHE A 47 1.00 42.95 -6.03
CA PHE A 47 0.88 42.51 -7.44
C PHE A 47 1.70 43.37 -8.41
N CYS A 48 2.57 44.25 -7.89
CA CYS A 48 3.27 45.28 -8.65
C CYS A 48 4.00 44.74 -9.89
N GLU A 49 3.66 45.27 -11.06
CA GLU A 49 4.27 44.86 -12.34
C GLU A 49 5.76 45.18 -12.43
N ARG A 50 6.24 46.19 -11.70
CA ARG A 50 7.67 46.55 -11.67
C ARG A 50 8.52 45.46 -11.03
N ILE A 51 7.99 44.80 -9.99
CA ILE A 51 8.71 43.77 -9.23
C ILE A 51 8.54 42.41 -9.92
N PHE A 52 7.29 42.06 -10.22
CA PHE A 52 6.94 40.71 -10.67
C PHE A 52 6.94 40.54 -12.19
N GLY A 53 6.91 41.62 -12.97
CA GLY A 53 6.81 41.59 -14.44
C GLY A 53 5.43 42.01 -14.97
N PRO A 54 5.27 42.17 -16.29
CA PRO A 54 4.07 42.73 -16.91
C PRO A 54 2.88 41.75 -16.88
N MET A 55 1.63 42.27 -16.79
CA MET A 55 0.42 41.43 -16.85
C MET A 55 0.12 40.90 -18.26
N LYS A 56 0.48 41.67 -19.29
CA LYS A 56 0.25 41.32 -20.69
C LYS A 56 1.59 41.07 -21.38
N ASP A 57 1.59 40.12 -22.31
CA ASP A 57 2.81 39.77 -23.05
C ASP A 57 3.29 40.97 -23.88
N TRP A 58 4.57 41.32 -23.69
CA TRP A 58 5.24 42.38 -24.45
C TRP A 58 4.60 43.77 -24.32
N GLU A 59 3.92 44.05 -23.21
CA GLU A 59 3.30 45.34 -22.93
C GLU A 59 3.69 45.85 -21.54
N CYS A 60 4.18 47.09 -21.46
CA CYS A 60 4.46 47.73 -20.17
C CYS A 60 3.18 48.30 -19.54
N HIS A 61 3.16 48.49 -18.21
CA HIS A 61 2.00 48.96 -17.45
C HIS A 61 1.33 50.24 -17.98
N CYS A 62 2.13 51.22 -18.44
CA CYS A 62 1.62 52.50 -18.95
C CYS A 62 1.21 52.46 -20.43
N GLY A 63 1.49 51.37 -21.14
CA GLY A 63 1.18 51.21 -22.55
C GLY A 63 2.08 51.98 -23.53
N LYS A 64 3.16 52.63 -23.06
CA LYS A 64 4.14 53.34 -23.92
C LYS A 64 4.86 52.38 -24.88
N TYR A 65 5.40 51.30 -24.33
CA TYR A 65 6.03 50.21 -25.10
C TYR A 65 5.07 49.04 -25.22
N LYS A 66 4.78 48.65 -26.47
CA LYS A 66 3.94 47.51 -26.85
C LYS A 66 4.59 46.76 -27.99
N ARG A 67 4.36 45.45 -28.05
CA ARG A 67 4.85 44.50 -29.08
C ARG A 67 6.29 44.02 -28.81
N VAL A 68 6.61 42.88 -29.44
CA VAL A 68 7.86 42.12 -29.26
C VAL A 68 9.12 42.93 -29.57
N ARG A 69 9.04 43.95 -30.43
CA ARG A 69 10.19 44.78 -30.85
C ARG A 69 10.90 45.49 -29.68
N TYR A 70 10.24 45.69 -28.56
CA TYR A 70 10.80 46.33 -27.36
C TYR A 70 11.22 45.32 -26.28
N LYS A 71 11.42 44.05 -26.65
CA LYS A 71 11.84 42.99 -25.74
C LYS A 71 13.06 43.40 -24.91
N GLY A 72 12.96 43.25 -23.59
CA GLY A 72 14.05 43.52 -22.65
C GLY A 72 14.23 45.01 -22.29
N ILE A 73 13.48 45.92 -22.92
CA ILE A 73 13.55 47.34 -22.57
C ILE A 73 12.75 47.59 -21.29
N VAL A 74 13.39 48.27 -20.32
CA VAL A 74 12.74 48.76 -19.11
C VAL A 74 12.10 50.11 -19.41
N CYS A 75 10.79 50.22 -19.19
CA CYS A 75 10.07 51.46 -19.47
C CYS A 75 10.51 52.59 -18.54
N ASP A 76 10.91 53.73 -19.11
CA ASP A 76 11.29 54.95 -18.38
C ASP A 76 10.16 55.53 -17.52
N ARG A 77 8.90 55.40 -17.96
CA ARG A 77 7.74 55.97 -17.26
C ARG A 77 7.25 55.10 -16.09
N CYS A 78 7.18 53.78 -16.28
CA CYS A 78 6.61 52.87 -15.28
C CYS A 78 7.62 51.91 -14.64
N GLY A 79 8.85 51.84 -15.14
CA GLY A 79 9.90 50.94 -14.66
C GLY A 79 9.67 49.46 -14.94
N VAL A 80 8.62 49.11 -15.70
CA VAL A 80 8.29 47.72 -16.03
C VAL A 80 9.08 47.28 -17.25
N GLU A 81 9.74 46.14 -17.12
CA GLU A 81 10.45 45.46 -18.21
C GLU A 81 9.45 44.81 -19.19
N VAL A 82 9.65 45.06 -20.48
CA VAL A 82 8.82 44.48 -21.54
C VAL A 82 9.29 43.05 -21.83
N THR A 83 8.60 42.08 -21.24
CA THR A 83 8.86 40.64 -21.37
C THR A 83 7.54 39.86 -21.42
N LYS A 84 7.61 38.52 -21.43
CA LYS A 84 6.43 37.65 -21.35
C LYS A 84 5.82 37.73 -19.95
N SER A 85 4.50 37.68 -19.83
CA SER A 85 3.79 37.67 -18.56
C SER A 85 4.13 36.47 -17.67
N LYS A 86 4.55 35.34 -18.29
CA LYS A 86 4.97 34.09 -17.61
C LYS A 86 6.02 34.32 -16.50
N VAL A 87 6.88 35.34 -16.61
CA VAL A 87 7.89 35.64 -15.58
C VAL A 87 7.25 35.99 -14.22
N ARG A 88 5.97 36.40 -14.18
CA ARG A 88 5.21 36.66 -12.95
C ARG A 88 4.95 35.42 -12.10
N ARG A 89 5.21 34.23 -12.64
CA ARG A 89 5.18 32.97 -11.91
C ARG A 89 6.54 32.60 -11.30
N GLU A 90 7.62 33.25 -11.74
CA GLU A 90 9.01 32.93 -11.36
C GLU A 90 9.64 34.01 -10.48
N ARG A 91 9.38 35.30 -10.76
CA ARG A 91 10.02 36.43 -10.05
C ARG A 91 9.48 36.56 -8.62
N MET A 92 10.38 36.60 -7.64
CA MET A 92 10.05 36.80 -6.23
C MET A 92 10.23 38.26 -5.78
N GLY A 93 9.49 38.66 -4.75
CA GLY A 93 9.68 39.91 -4.02
C GLY A 93 10.26 39.65 -2.64
N HIS A 94 10.57 40.70 -1.88
CA HIS A 94 10.89 40.56 -0.45
C HIS A 94 10.28 41.69 0.38
N ILE A 95 10.21 41.49 1.69
CA ILE A 95 9.80 42.48 2.70
C ILE A 95 10.96 42.64 3.68
N GLU A 96 11.45 43.86 3.83
CA GLU A 96 12.46 44.21 4.84
C GLU A 96 11.80 44.48 6.19
N LEU A 97 12.05 43.63 7.19
CA LEU A 97 11.46 43.77 8.52
C LEU A 97 12.14 44.88 9.31
N ALA A 98 11.36 45.64 10.08
CA ALA A 98 11.86 46.66 10.99
C ALA A 98 12.55 46.10 12.23
N ALA A 99 12.15 44.91 12.66
CA ALA A 99 12.77 44.17 13.75
C ALA A 99 12.93 42.71 13.31
N PRO A 100 14.01 42.02 13.71
CA PRO A 100 14.18 40.61 13.43
C PRO A 100 13.10 39.79 14.14
N VAL A 101 12.74 38.67 13.54
CA VAL A 101 11.65 37.79 13.97
C VAL A 101 12.17 36.36 13.98
N SER A 102 11.88 35.58 15.02
CA SER A 102 12.30 34.18 15.05
C SER A 102 11.46 33.33 14.09
N HIS A 103 12.08 32.33 13.45
CA HIS A 103 11.33 31.41 12.60
C HIS A 103 10.60 30.35 13.45
N ILE A 104 9.28 30.27 13.32
CA ILE A 104 8.40 29.41 14.14
C ILE A 104 8.78 27.92 14.13
N TRP A 105 9.23 27.38 12.99
CA TRP A 105 9.64 25.96 12.88
C TRP A 105 10.83 25.58 13.77
N TYR A 106 11.87 26.41 13.89
CA TYR A 106 13.05 26.09 14.70
C TYR A 106 12.82 26.34 16.19
N PHE A 107 11.90 27.27 16.52
CA PHE A 107 11.52 27.59 17.88
C PHE A 107 10.51 26.58 18.47
N LYS A 108 9.38 26.31 17.80
CA LYS A 108 8.31 25.36 18.23
C LYS A 108 8.43 23.98 17.57
N GLY A 109 9.60 23.63 17.05
CA GLY A 109 9.90 22.26 16.63
C GLY A 109 9.88 21.30 17.82
N ILE A 110 9.55 20.03 17.59
CA ILE A 110 9.74 18.96 18.57
C ILE A 110 10.81 18.03 17.98
N PRO A 111 12.07 18.09 18.46
CA PRO A 111 12.62 18.99 19.48
C PRO A 111 12.89 20.43 18.97
N SER A 112 12.97 21.41 19.88
CA SER A 112 13.28 22.81 19.56
C SER A 112 14.77 22.94 19.25
N ARG A 113 15.12 23.22 17.99
CA ARG A 113 16.52 23.33 17.55
C ARG A 113 17.20 24.55 18.19
N MET A 114 16.48 25.68 18.29
CA MET A 114 16.97 26.85 19.04
C MET A 114 17.20 26.54 20.52
N GLY A 115 16.29 25.79 21.16
CA GLY A 115 16.41 25.40 22.56
C GLY A 115 17.64 24.53 22.84
N LEU A 116 17.91 23.56 21.96
CA LEU A 116 19.07 22.68 22.08
C LEU A 116 20.39 23.45 21.92
N ILE A 117 20.50 24.31 20.90
CA ILE A 117 21.72 25.09 20.63
C ILE A 117 22.02 26.08 21.76
N LEU A 118 20.99 26.77 22.27
CA LEU A 118 21.17 27.76 23.33
C LEU A 118 21.25 27.14 24.73
N ASP A 119 21.00 25.84 24.86
CA ASP A 119 20.80 25.12 26.12
C ASP A 119 19.69 25.72 27.01
N MET A 120 18.62 26.20 26.38
CA MET A 120 17.49 26.85 27.04
C MET A 120 16.20 26.05 26.86
N SER A 121 15.33 26.07 27.88
CA SER A 121 14.02 25.43 27.76
C SER A 121 13.16 26.15 26.70
N PRO A 122 12.31 25.44 25.94
CA PRO A 122 11.39 26.07 24.98
C PRO A 122 10.46 27.11 25.62
N ARG A 123 10.06 26.89 26.88
CA ARG A 123 9.24 27.84 27.66
C ARG A 123 10.02 29.12 27.98
N SER A 124 11.31 29.00 28.29
CA SER A 124 12.21 30.14 28.52
C SER A 124 12.36 30.99 27.25
N LEU A 125 12.62 30.34 26.11
CA LEU A 125 12.71 31.02 24.81
C LEU A 125 11.40 31.71 24.42
N GLU A 126 10.25 31.10 24.70
CA GLU A 126 8.94 31.70 24.46
C GLU A 126 8.76 33.01 25.24
N LYS A 127 9.13 33.02 26.51
CA LYS A 127 9.06 34.22 27.35
C LYS A 127 9.96 35.35 26.83
N ILE A 128 11.15 35.02 26.30
CA ILE A 128 12.05 36.01 25.71
C ILE A 128 11.47 36.55 24.40
N LEU A 129 11.12 35.67 23.45
CA LEU A 129 10.70 36.03 22.10
C LEU A 129 9.42 36.88 22.08
N TYR A 130 8.48 36.63 22.99
CA TYR A 130 7.23 37.39 23.09
C TYR A 130 7.25 38.48 24.16
N PHE A 131 8.45 38.97 24.52
CA PHE A 131 8.66 40.17 25.34
C PHE A 131 8.08 40.07 26.77
N ALA A 132 8.12 38.88 27.40
CA ALA A 132 7.69 38.69 28.78
C ALA A 132 8.85 38.80 29.79
N ASN A 133 10.03 38.26 29.46
CA ASN A 133 11.22 38.30 30.31
C ASN A 133 12.44 38.81 29.53
N TYR A 134 13.38 39.42 30.24
CA TYR A 134 14.72 39.73 29.74
C TYR A 134 15.64 38.51 29.85
N VAL A 135 16.66 38.47 29.01
CA VAL A 135 17.77 37.52 29.10
C VAL A 135 19.09 38.30 29.18
N VAL A 136 19.96 37.90 30.12
CA VAL A 136 21.30 38.46 30.27
C VAL A 136 22.18 37.97 29.13
N LEU A 137 22.67 38.90 28.31
CA LEU A 137 23.57 38.66 27.18
C LEU A 137 25.02 38.65 27.64
N ASP A 138 25.39 39.67 28.41
CA ASP A 138 26.72 39.85 28.97
C ASP A 138 26.60 40.34 30.43
N PRO A 139 26.96 39.49 31.41
CA PRO A 139 26.94 39.88 32.81
C PRO A 139 28.07 40.82 33.23
N LYS A 140 29.11 41.03 32.40
CA LYS A 140 30.32 41.78 32.76
C LYS A 140 30.85 41.41 34.16
N GLU A 141 31.02 42.38 35.07
CA GLU A 141 31.52 42.18 36.43
C GLU A 141 30.40 41.99 37.49
N THR A 142 29.16 41.71 37.06
CA THR A 142 28.03 41.50 37.98
C THR A 142 27.91 40.03 38.42
N GLY A 143 27.16 39.79 39.51
CA GLY A 143 26.86 38.43 39.99
C GLY A 143 25.81 37.67 39.16
N LEU A 144 25.45 38.16 37.98
CA LEU A 144 24.44 37.57 37.11
C LEU A 144 25.06 36.48 36.22
N ALA A 145 24.31 35.43 35.91
CA ALA A 145 24.76 34.39 34.98
C ALA A 145 24.40 34.74 33.53
N LYS A 146 25.27 34.40 32.58
CA LYS A 146 24.96 34.47 31.14
C LYS A 146 23.74 33.58 30.84
N LYS A 147 22.80 34.08 30.03
CA LYS A 147 21.50 33.43 29.73
C LYS A 147 20.52 33.34 30.91
N GLN A 148 20.78 34.01 32.03
CA GLN A 148 19.82 34.13 33.13
C GLN A 148 18.57 34.90 32.67
N LEU A 149 17.40 34.42 33.03
CA LEU A 149 16.13 35.11 32.81
C LEU A 149 15.84 36.09 33.94
N LEU A 150 15.46 37.30 33.59
CA LEU A 150 15.01 38.31 34.55
C LEU A 150 13.58 38.74 34.18
N SER A 151 12.68 38.71 35.15
CA SER A 151 11.39 39.40 35.05
C SER A 151 11.60 40.92 35.02
N GLU A 152 10.57 41.68 34.65
CA GLU A 152 10.68 43.14 34.63
C GLU A 152 11.00 43.72 36.02
N LYS A 153 10.51 43.10 37.09
CA LYS A 153 10.81 43.49 38.47
C LYS A 153 12.27 43.21 38.82
N GLU A 154 12.74 41.98 38.58
CA GLU A 154 14.13 41.57 38.85
C GLU A 154 15.14 42.37 38.00
N PHE A 155 14.76 42.74 36.77
CA PHE A 155 15.60 43.60 35.93
C PHE A 155 15.77 44.98 36.54
N ARG A 156 14.69 45.61 37.04
CA ARG A 156 14.79 46.90 37.74
C ARG A 156 15.58 46.79 39.05
N GLU A 157 15.33 45.75 39.85
CA GLU A 157 16.09 45.50 41.08
C GLU A 157 17.59 45.29 40.78
N ALA A 158 17.94 44.64 39.67
CA ALA A 158 19.32 44.48 39.22
C ALA A 158 19.92 45.80 38.71
N GLU A 159 19.18 46.61 37.95
CA GLU A 159 19.62 47.95 37.53
C GLU A 159 19.84 48.89 38.73
N ASP A 160 18.94 48.85 39.73
CA ASP A 160 19.06 49.64 40.96
C ASP A 160 20.27 49.20 41.80
N LYS A 161 20.57 47.90 41.83
CA LYS A 161 21.66 47.32 42.61
C LYS A 161 23.03 47.49 41.97
N TYR A 162 23.15 47.25 40.67
CA TYR A 162 24.44 47.23 39.96
C TYR A 162 24.70 48.53 39.19
N GLY A 163 23.73 49.43 39.07
CA GLY A 163 23.85 50.69 38.32
C GLY A 163 23.56 50.54 36.82
N TYR A 164 23.31 51.67 36.15
CA TYR A 164 22.99 51.70 34.72
C TYR A 164 24.18 51.25 33.86
N ASN A 165 23.96 50.38 32.87
CA ASN A 165 24.96 49.84 31.92
C ASN A 165 26.06 48.88 32.48
N THR A 166 25.93 48.40 33.72
CA THR A 166 26.90 47.45 34.29
C THR A 166 26.70 45.99 33.86
N PHE A 167 25.55 45.65 33.29
CA PHE A 167 25.30 44.39 32.59
C PHE A 167 24.41 44.64 31.36
N GLU A 168 24.46 43.76 30.35
CA GLU A 168 23.59 43.84 29.17
C GLU A 168 22.51 42.76 29.24
N ALA A 169 21.25 43.17 29.37
CA ALA A 169 20.10 42.27 29.23
C ALA A 169 19.09 42.83 28.22
N GLN A 170 18.60 41.97 27.34
CA GLN A 170 17.64 42.33 26.28
C GLN A 170 16.50 41.33 26.22
N MET A 171 15.44 41.66 25.47
CA MET A 171 14.29 40.78 25.22
C MET A 171 13.96 40.72 23.73
N GLY A 172 13.12 39.77 23.34
CA GLY A 172 12.70 39.58 21.96
C GLY A 172 13.69 38.81 21.09
N ALA A 173 13.40 38.73 19.79
CA ALA A 173 14.23 38.03 18.82
C ALA A 173 15.62 38.66 18.60
N GLU A 174 15.80 39.95 18.93
CA GLU A 174 17.10 40.64 18.89
C GLU A 174 18.08 40.05 19.91
N ALA A 175 17.59 39.78 21.13
CA ALA A 175 18.39 39.15 22.17
C ALA A 175 18.82 37.73 21.76
N VAL A 176 17.89 36.95 21.20
CA VAL A 176 18.17 35.59 20.71
C VAL A 176 19.16 35.62 19.55
N LEU A 177 19.04 36.59 18.63
CA LEU A 177 19.98 36.77 17.52
C LEU A 177 21.41 37.04 18.02
N LYS A 178 21.57 37.91 19.02
CA LYS A 178 22.87 38.18 19.64
C LYS A 178 23.45 36.95 20.31
N LEU A 179 22.63 36.19 21.05
CA LEU A 179 23.07 34.93 21.66
C LEU A 179 23.53 33.92 20.61
N LEU A 180 22.79 33.75 19.52
CA LEU A 180 23.15 32.81 18.45
C LEU A 180 24.44 33.20 17.72
N LYS A 181 24.68 34.50 17.49
CA LYS A 181 25.94 34.99 16.90
C LYS A 181 27.16 34.79 17.80
N ALA A 182 26.96 34.73 19.11
CA ALA A 182 28.03 34.59 20.09
C ALA A 182 28.41 33.12 20.36
N ILE A 183 27.76 32.15 19.72
CA ILE A 183 28.06 30.72 19.89
C ILE A 183 29.25 30.35 19.02
N ASP A 184 30.26 29.77 19.65
CA ASP A 184 31.34 29.09 18.97
C ASP A 184 30.99 27.60 18.81
N LEU A 185 30.81 27.15 17.57
CA LEU A 185 30.43 25.77 17.25
C LEU A 185 31.58 24.79 17.49
N GLU A 186 32.82 25.21 17.30
CA GLU A 186 33.99 24.33 17.45
C GLU A 186 34.29 24.07 18.91
N GLY A 187 34.37 25.13 19.72
CA GLY A 187 34.57 25.01 21.17
C GLY A 187 33.48 24.19 21.86
N GLU A 188 32.21 24.46 21.56
CA GLU A 188 31.08 23.74 22.16
C GLU A 188 31.04 22.25 21.77
N SER A 189 31.45 21.90 20.55
CA SER A 189 31.55 20.49 20.12
C SER A 189 32.57 19.73 20.97
N VAL A 190 33.76 20.31 21.19
CA VAL A 190 34.82 19.70 22.01
C VAL A 190 34.40 19.59 23.47
N GLU A 191 33.75 20.61 24.03
CA GLU A 191 33.25 20.59 25.41
C GLU A 191 32.19 19.51 25.62
N LEU A 192 31.22 19.42 24.71
CA LEU A 192 30.15 18.41 24.80
C LEU A 192 30.66 16.99 24.61
N ALA A 193 31.66 16.78 23.75
CA ALA A 193 32.31 15.48 23.58
C ALA A 193 33.02 15.04 24.87
N LYS A 194 33.74 15.94 25.55
CA LYS A 194 34.34 15.67 26.86
C LYS A 194 33.29 15.41 27.95
N ALA A 195 32.22 16.20 27.95
CA ALA A 195 31.11 16.04 28.90
C ALA A 195 30.36 14.71 28.69
N LEU A 196 30.34 14.18 27.47
CA LEU A 196 29.68 12.92 27.15
C LEU A 196 30.36 11.72 27.82
N GLN A 197 31.68 11.74 27.97
CA GLN A 197 32.45 10.66 28.60
C GLN A 197 32.10 10.47 30.09
N THR A 198 31.75 11.56 30.77
CA THR A 198 31.47 11.56 32.22
C THR A 198 29.98 11.51 32.56
N ALA A 199 29.09 11.74 31.58
CA ALA A 199 27.66 11.86 31.81
C ALA A 199 26.93 10.51 31.75
N THR A 200 26.05 10.27 32.73
CA THR A 200 25.18 9.07 32.80
C THR A 200 23.69 9.42 32.73
N GLY A 201 22.86 8.44 32.37
CA GLY A 201 21.40 8.54 32.36
C GLY A 201 20.83 9.64 31.45
N GLN A 202 19.88 10.44 31.96
CA GLN A 202 19.18 11.48 31.19
C GLN A 202 20.10 12.62 30.74
N LYS A 203 21.15 12.93 31.50
CA LYS A 203 22.13 13.97 31.14
C LYS A 203 22.88 13.58 29.88
N LYS A 204 23.28 12.31 29.76
CA LYS A 204 23.93 11.74 28.56
C LYS A 204 23.05 11.93 27.32
N VAL A 205 21.76 11.58 27.40
CA VAL A 205 20.80 11.71 26.29
C VAL A 205 20.64 13.17 25.83
N ARG A 206 20.61 14.14 26.77
CA ARG A 206 20.52 15.56 26.42
C ARG A 206 21.79 16.06 25.73
N ILE A 207 22.97 15.65 26.21
CA ILE A 207 24.26 16.00 25.59
C ILE A 207 24.35 15.44 24.18
N ILE A 208 23.99 14.17 23.97
CA ILE A 208 23.96 13.54 22.64
C ILE A 208 23.12 14.35 21.65
N ARG A 209 21.88 14.67 22.02
CA ARG A 209 20.96 15.44 21.16
C ARG A 209 21.48 16.85 20.86
N ARG A 210 22.22 17.46 21.78
CA ARG A 210 22.81 18.80 21.59
C ARG A 210 24.03 18.72 20.68
N LEU A 211 24.92 17.76 20.92
CA LEU A 211 26.10 17.49 20.11
C LEU A 211 25.71 17.19 18.65
N GLU A 212 24.69 16.35 18.44
CA GLU A 212 24.14 16.04 17.10
C GLU A 212 23.76 17.30 16.32
N VAL A 213 23.06 18.24 16.98
CA VAL A 213 22.66 19.50 16.33
C VAL A 213 23.87 20.39 16.03
N ILE A 214 24.82 20.49 16.95
CA ILE A 214 26.02 21.33 16.76
C ILE A 214 26.89 20.79 15.64
N GLU A 215 27.12 19.48 15.59
CA GLU A 215 27.86 18.84 14.50
C GLU A 215 27.14 18.98 13.16
N SER A 216 25.80 18.88 13.15
CA SER A 216 25.02 19.12 11.93
C SER A 216 25.20 20.55 11.41
N PHE A 217 25.27 21.56 12.29
CA PHE A 217 25.58 22.95 11.89
C PHE A 217 27.01 23.09 11.39
N ARG A 218 27.98 22.44 12.06
CA ARG A 218 29.39 22.44 11.64
C ARG A 218 29.58 21.82 10.24
N LYS A 219 29.02 20.63 10.02
CA LYS A 219 29.12 19.90 8.73
C LYS A 219 28.37 20.60 7.60
N SER A 220 27.23 21.23 7.89
CA SER A 220 26.41 21.88 6.85
C SER A 220 26.88 23.27 6.42
N GLY A 221 27.82 23.90 7.14
CA GLY A 221 28.29 25.26 6.86
C GLY A 221 27.24 26.36 7.10
N ASN A 222 26.04 26.00 7.57
CA ASN A 222 25.01 26.96 7.92
C ASN A 222 25.35 27.68 9.22
N ARG A 223 24.95 28.94 9.34
CA ARG A 223 25.14 29.69 10.59
C ARG A 223 23.87 29.68 11.47
N PRO A 224 23.98 29.48 12.80
CA PRO A 224 22.82 29.42 13.69
C PRO A 224 21.94 30.67 13.66
N GLU A 225 22.51 31.85 13.44
CA GLU A 225 21.77 33.11 13.39
C GLU A 225 20.76 33.20 12.23
N TRP A 226 20.91 32.39 11.18
CA TRP A 226 19.96 32.37 10.06
C TRP A 226 18.58 31.81 10.43
N MET A 227 18.44 31.20 11.61
CA MET A 227 17.12 30.82 12.15
C MET A 227 16.28 32.05 12.58
N VAL A 228 16.89 33.24 12.69
CA VAL A 228 16.20 34.50 12.94
C VAL A 228 16.12 35.29 11.64
N ILE A 229 14.89 35.60 11.22
CA ILE A 229 14.58 36.20 9.94
C ILE A 229 14.61 37.72 10.07
N SER A 230 15.36 38.36 9.18
CA SER A 230 15.35 39.82 8.97
C SER A 230 14.63 40.22 7.68
N VAL A 231 14.60 39.33 6.69
CA VAL A 231 13.99 39.56 5.37
C VAL A 231 13.05 38.41 5.03
N ILE A 232 11.82 38.72 4.65
CA ILE A 232 10.83 37.70 4.27
C ILE A 232 10.67 37.68 2.75
N PRO A 233 10.85 36.52 2.08
CA PRO A 233 10.53 36.39 0.67
C PRO A 233 9.01 36.44 0.42
N VAL A 234 8.61 37.11 -0.66
CA VAL A 234 7.24 37.19 -1.13
C VAL A 234 7.09 36.33 -2.38
N ILE A 235 6.22 35.32 -2.30
CA ILE A 235 5.93 34.40 -3.40
C ILE A 235 5.36 35.17 -4.61
N PRO A 236 5.66 34.73 -5.85
CA PRO A 236 5.14 35.35 -7.07
C PRO A 236 3.60 35.40 -7.11
N PRO A 237 2.98 36.46 -7.68
CA PRO A 237 1.54 36.70 -7.63
C PRO A 237 0.71 35.62 -8.33
N ASP A 238 1.22 34.99 -9.39
CA ASP A 238 0.46 33.96 -10.13
C ASP A 238 0.30 32.65 -9.32
N ILE A 239 1.12 32.44 -8.28
CA ILE A 239 0.97 31.33 -7.33
C ILE A 239 -0.06 31.67 -6.23
N ARG A 240 -0.39 32.96 -6.06
CA ARG A 240 -1.38 33.48 -5.12
C ARG A 240 -2.42 34.37 -5.82
N PRO A 241 -3.14 33.83 -6.83
CA PRO A 241 -3.96 34.63 -7.73
C PRO A 241 -5.14 35.30 -7.01
N MET A 242 -5.66 36.34 -7.66
CA MET A 242 -6.98 36.89 -7.37
C MET A 242 -7.81 36.72 -8.63
N VAL A 243 -8.92 36.00 -8.51
CA VAL A 243 -9.79 35.65 -9.65
C VAL A 243 -11.09 36.42 -9.51
N GLN A 244 -11.54 37.01 -10.60
CA GLN A 244 -12.84 37.66 -10.66
C GLN A 244 -13.92 36.58 -10.77
N ILE A 245 -14.89 36.62 -9.87
CA ILE A 245 -16.09 35.78 -9.89
C ILE A 245 -17.23 36.59 -10.52
N ASP A 246 -18.23 35.88 -11.06
CA ASP A 246 -19.50 36.47 -11.49
C ASP A 246 -20.08 37.42 -10.43
N GLY A 247 -20.53 38.60 -10.87
CA GLY A 247 -20.98 39.67 -9.98
C GLY A 247 -19.91 40.66 -9.54
N GLY A 248 -18.73 40.68 -10.18
CA GLY A 248 -17.70 41.70 -9.97
C GLY A 248 -16.93 41.57 -8.64
N ARG A 249 -17.11 40.45 -7.94
CA ARG A 249 -16.37 40.11 -6.71
C ARG A 249 -15.04 39.47 -7.05
N PHE A 250 -14.05 39.61 -6.17
CA PHE A 250 -12.76 38.95 -6.29
C PHE A 250 -12.62 37.86 -5.23
N ALA A 251 -12.29 36.64 -5.65
CA ALA A 251 -11.76 35.63 -4.75
C ALA A 251 -10.25 35.79 -4.64
N THR A 252 -9.75 35.94 -3.42
CA THR A 252 -8.34 36.11 -3.12
C THR A 252 -7.79 34.90 -2.39
N SER A 253 -6.56 34.49 -2.72
CA SER A 253 -5.82 33.52 -1.90
C SER A 253 -5.60 34.04 -0.47
N ASP A 254 -5.77 33.16 0.53
CA ASP A 254 -5.55 33.44 1.95
C ASP A 254 -4.15 34.00 2.25
N LEU A 255 -3.14 33.62 1.46
CA LEU A 255 -1.78 34.14 1.59
C LEU A 255 -1.71 35.66 1.43
N ASN A 256 -2.52 36.23 0.54
CA ASN A 256 -2.52 37.68 0.31
C ASN A 256 -2.96 38.42 1.59
N ASP A 257 -3.90 37.86 2.35
CA ASP A 257 -4.35 38.43 3.62
C ASP A 257 -3.28 38.33 4.71
N LEU A 258 -2.56 37.20 4.77
CA LEU A 258 -1.46 37.00 5.72
C LEU A 258 -0.28 37.94 5.41
N TYR A 259 0.13 38.05 4.14
CA TYR A 259 1.16 39.01 3.72
C TYR A 259 0.74 40.45 4.02
N ARG A 260 -0.52 40.79 3.75
CA ARG A 260 -1.06 42.13 4.04
C ARG A 260 -0.98 42.47 5.53
N ARG A 261 -1.28 41.53 6.42
CA ARG A 261 -1.12 41.72 7.87
C ARG A 261 0.33 41.98 8.25
N VAL A 262 1.28 41.20 7.73
CA VAL A 262 2.71 41.38 7.99
C VAL A 262 3.18 42.76 7.54
N ILE A 263 2.84 43.17 6.30
CA ILE A 263 3.24 44.49 5.77
C ILE A 263 2.64 45.63 6.59
N ASN A 264 1.36 45.53 6.97
CA ASN A 264 0.70 46.54 7.79
C ASN A 264 1.37 46.71 9.16
N ARG A 265 1.69 45.59 9.84
CA ARG A 265 2.37 45.60 11.13
C ARG A 265 3.80 46.14 11.02
N ASN A 266 4.52 45.72 9.98
CA ASN A 266 5.88 46.18 9.72
C ASN A 266 5.94 47.69 9.45
N ASN A 267 5.04 48.21 8.61
CA ASN A 267 4.97 49.64 8.31
C ASN A 267 4.55 50.47 9.52
N ARG A 268 3.64 49.94 10.36
CA ARG A 268 3.26 50.58 11.62
C ARG A 268 4.43 50.62 12.60
N LEU A 269 5.19 49.54 12.73
CA LEU A 269 6.38 49.47 13.56
C LEU A 269 7.45 50.48 13.10
N LYS A 270 7.75 50.56 11.78
CA LYS A 270 8.67 51.56 11.22
C LYS A 270 8.27 52.98 11.63
N LYS A 271 7.01 53.35 11.39
CA LYS A 271 6.48 54.67 11.76
C LYS A 271 6.60 54.95 13.27
N LEU A 272 6.32 53.97 14.12
CA LEU A 272 6.42 54.15 15.58
C LEU A 272 7.87 54.33 16.04
N MET A 273 8.83 53.64 15.41
CA MET A 273 10.26 53.82 15.67
C MET A 273 10.75 55.19 15.19
N ASP A 274 10.32 55.64 14.01
CA ASP A 274 10.66 56.97 13.46
C ASP A 274 10.13 58.10 14.35
N LEU A 275 8.94 57.91 14.93
CA LEU A 275 8.31 58.85 15.87
C LEU A 275 8.84 58.74 17.31
N ARG A 276 9.81 57.84 17.58
CA ARG A 276 10.38 57.57 18.91
C ARG A 276 9.30 57.32 19.99
N ALA A 277 8.32 56.48 19.66
CA ALA A 277 7.26 56.09 20.60
C ALA A 277 7.83 55.37 21.86
N PRO A 278 7.11 55.39 22.99
CA PRO A 278 7.53 54.68 24.20
C PRO A 278 7.78 53.18 23.98
N ASP A 279 8.76 52.62 24.69
CA ASP A 279 9.21 51.23 24.53
C ASP A 279 8.10 50.19 24.72
N ILE A 280 7.14 50.42 25.60
CA ILE A 280 6.00 49.51 25.83
C ILE A 280 5.20 49.32 24.53
N ILE A 281 4.97 50.41 23.78
CA ILE A 281 4.23 50.38 22.52
C ILE A 281 5.06 49.67 21.45
N ILE A 282 6.36 49.97 21.38
CA ILE A 282 7.28 49.33 20.43
C ILE A 282 7.36 47.82 20.68
N ARG A 283 7.49 47.39 21.94
CA ARG A 283 7.53 45.97 22.33
C ARG A 283 6.24 45.25 21.94
N ASN A 284 5.09 45.87 22.20
CA ASN A 284 3.81 45.30 21.79
C ASN A 284 3.71 45.16 20.27
N GLU A 285 4.12 46.17 19.49
CA GLU A 285 4.08 46.07 18.03
C GLU A 285 5.11 45.08 17.47
N LYS A 286 6.31 44.96 18.07
CA LYS A 286 7.28 43.90 17.76
C LYS A 286 6.68 42.51 18.02
N ARG A 287 5.98 42.32 19.14
CA ARG A 287 5.24 41.08 19.45
C ARG A 287 4.16 40.77 18.42
N MET A 288 3.36 41.77 18.01
CA MET A 288 2.33 41.61 17.00
C MET A 288 2.90 41.30 15.61
N LEU A 289 4.07 41.87 15.28
CA LEU A 289 4.79 41.54 14.05
C LEU A 289 5.26 40.08 14.07
N GLN A 290 5.89 39.63 15.17
CA GLN A 290 6.28 38.23 15.36
C GLN A 290 5.08 37.30 15.15
N GLU A 291 3.94 37.57 15.80
CA GLU A 291 2.71 36.79 15.64
C GLU A 291 2.17 36.76 14.20
N SER A 292 2.27 37.88 13.50
CA SER A 292 1.80 37.98 12.11
C SER A 292 2.68 37.17 11.16
N VAL A 293 4.00 37.13 11.41
CA VAL A 293 4.93 36.31 10.64
C VAL A 293 4.78 34.83 10.98
N ASP A 294 4.58 34.49 12.25
CA ASP A 294 4.30 33.12 12.69
C ASP A 294 3.05 32.59 11.97
N ALA A 295 1.97 33.39 11.91
CA ALA A 295 0.73 33.02 11.22
C ALA A 295 0.89 32.92 9.69
N LEU A 296 1.79 33.69 9.08
CA LEU A 296 2.10 33.58 7.64
C LEU A 296 2.80 32.24 7.34
N ILE A 297 3.76 31.85 8.18
CA ILE A 297 4.56 30.64 7.97
C ILE A 297 3.74 29.39 8.35
N ASP A 298 3.18 29.33 9.56
CA ASP A 298 2.44 28.17 10.08
C ASP A 298 1.31 28.62 11.02
N ASN A 299 0.11 28.80 10.46
CA ASN A 299 -1.05 29.29 11.19
C ASN A 299 -1.56 28.26 12.20
N GLY A 300 -1.73 28.67 13.46
CA GLY A 300 -2.25 27.81 14.53
C GLY A 300 -1.20 27.06 15.36
N ARG A 301 0.10 27.19 15.06
CA ARG A 301 1.15 26.44 15.77
C ARG A 301 1.45 26.94 17.18
N ARG A 302 1.30 28.25 17.43
CA ARG A 302 1.49 28.84 18.78
C ARG A 302 0.20 28.94 19.58
N GLY A 303 -0.92 29.22 18.91
CA GLY A 303 -2.18 29.57 19.57
C GLY A 303 -3.35 29.53 18.60
N ARG A 304 -4.42 30.27 18.92
CA ARG A 304 -5.65 30.27 18.10
C ARG A 304 -5.34 30.68 16.67
N PRO A 305 -5.76 29.91 15.66
CA PRO A 305 -5.51 30.24 14.27
C PRO A 305 -6.19 31.55 13.90
N VAL A 306 -5.52 32.32 13.06
CA VAL A 306 -6.09 33.52 12.47
C VAL A 306 -7.22 33.10 11.52
N THR A 307 -8.42 33.61 11.76
CA THR A 307 -9.61 33.35 10.94
C THR A 307 -9.88 34.48 9.95
N GLY A 308 -10.44 34.10 8.80
CA GLY A 308 -10.96 35.02 7.80
C GLY A 308 -12.42 35.42 8.06
N PRO A 309 -13.06 36.15 7.12
CA PRO A 309 -14.44 36.65 7.28
C PRO A 309 -15.50 35.55 7.51
N GLY A 310 -15.29 34.34 7.00
CA GLY A 310 -16.18 33.20 7.20
C GLY A 310 -15.88 32.36 8.45
N ASN A 311 -15.15 32.91 9.42
CA ASN A 311 -14.67 32.23 10.64
C ASN A 311 -13.83 30.95 10.39
N ARG A 312 -13.45 30.67 9.14
CA ARG A 312 -12.51 29.61 8.76
C ARG A 312 -11.07 30.05 9.02
N PRO A 313 -10.17 29.16 9.47
CA PRO A 313 -8.76 29.47 9.57
C PRO A 313 -8.17 29.76 8.18
N LEU A 314 -7.32 30.78 8.08
CA LEU A 314 -6.59 31.09 6.85
C LEU A 314 -5.50 30.04 6.58
N LYS A 315 -5.36 29.59 5.33
CA LYS A 315 -4.28 28.67 4.93
C LYS A 315 -2.93 29.41 4.86
N SER A 316 -1.96 28.93 5.62
CA SER A 316 -0.57 29.42 5.66
C SER A 316 0.32 28.77 4.60
N LEU A 317 1.59 29.19 4.52
CA LEU A 317 2.59 28.56 3.64
C LEU A 317 2.79 27.08 3.96
N SER A 318 2.82 26.72 5.23
CA SER A 318 2.93 25.32 5.68
C SER A 318 1.71 24.51 5.23
N ASP A 319 0.50 25.06 5.34
CA ASP A 319 -0.75 24.38 4.96
C ASP A 319 -0.85 24.10 3.45
N MET A 320 -0.17 24.90 2.62
CA MET A 320 -0.10 24.64 1.18
C MET A 320 0.79 23.44 0.83
N LEU A 321 1.74 23.11 1.70
CA LEU A 321 2.67 22.00 1.49
C LEU A 321 2.15 20.73 2.18
N LYS A 322 1.63 20.83 3.40
CA LYS A 322 1.22 19.69 4.25
C LYS A 322 -0.23 19.25 4.00
N GLY A 323 -0.55 18.04 4.44
CA GLY A 323 -1.90 17.48 4.40
C GLY A 323 -2.31 16.84 3.07
N LYS A 324 -3.53 16.30 3.00
CA LYS A 324 -4.05 15.60 1.80
C LYS A 324 -4.23 16.53 0.60
N GLN A 325 -4.68 17.78 0.85
CA GLN A 325 -4.79 18.84 -0.16
C GLN A 325 -3.47 19.61 -0.39
N GLY A 326 -2.39 19.19 0.29
CA GLY A 326 -1.08 19.81 0.15
C GLY A 326 -0.44 19.47 -1.20
N ARG A 327 0.47 20.32 -1.64
CA ARG A 327 1.11 20.21 -2.97
C ARG A 327 1.78 18.87 -3.23
N PHE A 328 2.44 18.29 -2.21
CA PHE A 328 3.13 17.01 -2.35
C PHE A 328 2.18 15.85 -2.67
N ARG A 329 1.01 15.78 -2.02
CA ARG A 329 0.06 14.69 -2.22
C ARG A 329 -0.89 14.92 -3.40
N GLN A 330 -1.48 16.11 -3.50
CA GLN A 330 -2.54 16.36 -4.47
C GLN A 330 -2.05 16.70 -5.87
N ASN A 331 -0.88 17.35 -6.01
CA ASN A 331 -0.44 17.91 -7.29
C ASN A 331 0.83 17.26 -7.86
N LEU A 332 1.71 16.74 -7.00
CA LEU A 332 2.91 16.04 -7.46
C LEU A 332 2.62 14.57 -7.75
N LEU A 333 2.00 13.87 -6.80
CA LEU A 333 1.65 12.45 -6.95
C LEU A 333 0.33 12.24 -7.72
N GLY A 334 -0.71 13.03 -7.42
CA GLY A 334 -1.96 13.04 -8.17
C GLY A 334 -1.95 14.12 -9.26
N LYS A 335 -2.32 13.78 -10.49
CA LYS A 335 -2.53 14.77 -11.56
C LYS A 335 -3.73 14.40 -12.42
N ARG A 336 -4.40 15.42 -12.94
CA ARG A 336 -5.36 15.24 -14.02
C ARG A 336 -4.58 15.13 -15.33
N VAL A 337 -5.04 14.24 -16.21
CA VAL A 337 -4.40 13.95 -17.49
C VAL A 337 -5.38 14.24 -18.63
N ASP A 338 -4.87 14.77 -19.74
CA ASP A 338 -5.72 15.32 -20.81
C ASP A 338 -6.28 14.22 -21.74
N TYR A 339 -5.44 13.29 -22.19
CA TYR A 339 -5.80 12.19 -23.10
C TYR A 339 -6.41 11.01 -22.35
N SER A 340 -7.55 11.27 -21.70
CA SER A 340 -8.28 10.24 -20.96
C SER A 340 -9.80 10.38 -21.08
N GLY A 341 -10.49 9.25 -20.98
CA GLY A 341 -11.95 9.15 -21.01
C GLY A 341 -12.45 8.16 -19.96
N ARG A 342 -13.75 8.15 -19.68
CA ARG A 342 -14.37 7.16 -18.80
C ARG A 342 -15.75 6.79 -19.34
N SER A 343 -16.10 5.50 -19.30
CA SER A 343 -17.46 5.04 -19.53
C SER A 343 -17.76 3.78 -18.72
N VAL A 344 -19.03 3.37 -18.73
CA VAL A 344 -19.51 2.11 -18.18
C VAL A 344 -18.96 0.95 -19.01
N ILE A 345 -18.62 -0.15 -18.35
CA ILE A 345 -18.16 -1.37 -19.01
C ILE A 345 -19.32 -2.35 -19.24
N VAL A 346 -19.24 -3.08 -20.36
CA VAL A 346 -20.12 -4.20 -20.69
C VAL A 346 -19.27 -5.38 -21.16
N VAL A 347 -19.83 -6.58 -21.10
CA VAL A 347 -19.12 -7.79 -21.54
C VAL A 347 -18.95 -7.82 -23.06
N GLY A 348 -17.76 -8.18 -23.53
CA GLY A 348 -17.46 -8.46 -24.94
C GLY A 348 -16.90 -9.87 -25.11
N PRO A 349 -17.74 -10.92 -25.13
CA PRO A 349 -17.29 -12.32 -25.20
C PRO A 349 -16.56 -12.67 -26.51
N GLU A 350 -16.87 -11.96 -27.60
CA GLU A 350 -16.27 -12.13 -28.93
C GLU A 350 -14.83 -11.60 -29.03
N LEU A 351 -14.42 -10.75 -28.10
CA LEU A 351 -13.10 -10.13 -28.11
C LEU A 351 -12.02 -11.16 -27.80
N LYS A 352 -10.82 -10.96 -28.35
CA LYS A 352 -9.61 -11.68 -27.92
C LYS A 352 -9.09 -11.10 -26.60
N MET A 353 -8.30 -11.87 -25.87
CA MET A 353 -7.79 -11.47 -24.55
C MET A 353 -7.02 -10.14 -24.55
N TYR A 354 -6.34 -9.78 -25.64
CA TYR A 354 -5.60 -8.53 -25.79
C TYR A 354 -6.42 -7.35 -26.33
N GLN A 355 -7.70 -7.54 -26.67
CA GLN A 355 -8.55 -6.52 -27.30
C GLN A 355 -9.52 -5.89 -26.29
N CYS A 356 -9.87 -4.63 -26.52
CA CYS A 356 -10.99 -3.97 -25.85
C CYS A 356 -11.86 -3.22 -26.85
N GLY A 357 -13.16 -3.12 -26.59
CA GLY A 357 -14.07 -2.34 -27.43
C GLY A 357 -14.16 -0.90 -26.96
N LEU A 358 -13.75 0.06 -27.79
CA LEU A 358 -13.90 1.49 -27.52
C LEU A 358 -15.07 2.11 -28.31
N PRO A 359 -15.95 2.88 -27.65
CA PRO A 359 -16.98 3.65 -28.33
C PRO A 359 -16.41 4.59 -29.39
N LYS A 360 -17.01 4.60 -30.58
CA LYS A 360 -16.64 5.47 -31.71
C LYS A 360 -16.52 6.95 -31.32
N GLU A 361 -17.51 7.50 -30.60
CA GLU A 361 -17.49 8.90 -30.13
C GLU A 361 -16.30 9.18 -29.19
N MET A 362 -15.99 8.24 -28.29
CA MET A 362 -14.89 8.39 -27.34
C MET A 362 -13.53 8.30 -28.03
N ALA A 363 -13.35 7.30 -28.92
CA ALA A 363 -12.13 7.12 -29.68
C ALA A 363 -11.81 8.35 -30.53
N LEU A 364 -12.82 8.94 -31.18
CA LEU A 364 -12.62 10.13 -32.01
C LEU A 364 -12.06 11.33 -31.23
N GLU A 365 -12.54 11.58 -30.01
CA GLU A 365 -12.02 12.67 -29.18
C GLU A 365 -10.64 12.35 -28.57
N LEU A 366 -10.39 11.11 -28.18
CA LEU A 366 -9.09 10.68 -27.64
C LEU A 366 -7.98 10.76 -28.69
N PHE A 367 -8.26 10.29 -29.91
CA PHE A 367 -7.29 10.23 -31.01
C PHE A 367 -7.34 11.43 -31.97
N LYS A 368 -8.12 12.46 -31.62
CA LYS A 368 -8.35 13.67 -32.41
C LYS A 368 -7.10 14.26 -33.09
N PRO A 369 -5.97 14.51 -32.39
CA PRO A 369 -4.79 15.08 -33.05
C PRO A 369 -4.13 14.13 -34.07
N PHE A 370 -4.20 12.81 -33.84
CA PHE A 370 -3.64 11.81 -34.75
C PHE A 370 -4.48 11.69 -36.02
N VAL A 371 -5.80 11.67 -35.87
CA VAL A 371 -6.75 11.69 -37.00
C VAL A 371 -6.57 12.95 -37.84
N MET A 372 -6.45 14.13 -37.19
CA MET A 372 -6.22 15.39 -37.89
C MET A 372 -4.89 15.41 -38.67
N LYS A 373 -3.84 14.80 -38.14
CA LYS A 373 -2.54 14.67 -38.82
C LYS A 373 -2.67 13.77 -40.05
N LYS A 374 -3.27 12.59 -39.89
CA LYS A 374 -3.45 11.60 -40.94
C LYS A 374 -4.34 12.10 -42.09
N LEU A 375 -5.41 12.84 -41.78
CA LEU A 375 -6.26 13.53 -42.76
C LEU A 375 -5.50 14.51 -43.66
N VAL A 376 -4.48 15.17 -43.11
CA VAL A 376 -3.63 16.11 -43.86
C VAL A 376 -2.57 15.36 -44.68
N GLU A 377 -1.99 14.29 -44.12
CA GLU A 377 -1.01 13.44 -44.81
C GLU A 377 -1.62 12.70 -46.02
N ASN A 378 -2.85 12.21 -45.88
CA ASN A 378 -3.56 11.51 -46.96
C ASN A 378 -4.14 12.47 -48.03
N GLY A 379 -4.01 13.78 -47.85
CA GLY A 379 -4.49 14.79 -48.80
C GLY A 379 -6.01 15.03 -48.77
N THR A 380 -6.77 14.32 -47.92
CA THR A 380 -8.21 14.54 -47.70
C THR A 380 -8.51 15.94 -47.19
N SER A 381 -7.56 16.54 -46.45
CA SER A 381 -7.63 17.92 -45.99
C SER A 381 -6.37 18.72 -46.35
N HIS A 382 -6.56 19.94 -46.83
CA HIS A 382 -5.45 20.84 -47.16
C HIS A 382 -4.75 21.46 -45.94
N ASN A 383 -5.42 21.56 -44.78
CA ASN A 383 -4.85 22.17 -43.58
C ASN A 383 -5.50 21.69 -42.28
N ILE A 384 -4.78 21.86 -41.16
CA ILE A 384 -5.22 21.44 -39.81
C ILE A 384 -6.58 22.03 -39.42
N LYS A 385 -6.92 23.25 -39.85
CA LYS A 385 -8.21 23.87 -39.53
C LYS A 385 -9.36 23.21 -40.28
N SER A 386 -9.15 22.85 -41.53
CA SER A 386 -10.09 22.09 -42.35
C SER A 386 -10.24 20.68 -41.77
N ALA A 387 -9.16 19.97 -41.46
CA ALA A 387 -9.19 18.67 -40.81
C ALA A 387 -9.97 18.72 -39.48
N LYS A 388 -9.72 19.74 -38.65
CA LYS A 388 -10.48 19.97 -37.42
C LYS A 388 -11.98 20.12 -37.69
N ARG A 389 -12.36 20.90 -38.71
CA ARG A 389 -13.77 21.09 -39.08
C ARG A 389 -14.41 19.80 -39.61
N MET A 390 -13.67 18.94 -40.31
CA MET A 390 -14.16 17.64 -40.78
C MET A 390 -14.41 16.69 -39.60
N VAL A 391 -13.48 16.65 -38.65
CA VAL A 391 -13.61 15.87 -37.39
C VAL A 391 -14.75 16.39 -36.52
N ASP A 392 -14.83 17.71 -36.28
CA ASP A 392 -15.90 18.31 -35.46
C ASP A 392 -17.30 18.14 -36.09
N ARG A 393 -17.39 17.96 -37.41
CA ARG A 393 -18.64 17.65 -38.15
C ARG A 393 -18.90 16.15 -38.31
N VAL A 394 -17.97 15.30 -37.88
CA VAL A 394 -18.07 13.83 -37.95
C VAL A 394 -18.40 13.36 -39.37
N GLN A 395 -17.60 13.77 -40.35
CA GLN A 395 -17.76 13.31 -41.73
C GLN A 395 -17.44 11.81 -41.86
N PRO A 396 -18.07 11.07 -42.80
CA PRO A 396 -17.88 9.62 -42.93
C PRO A 396 -16.42 9.19 -43.13
N GLU A 397 -15.66 9.95 -43.92
CA GLU A 397 -14.23 9.72 -44.22
C GLU A 397 -13.34 9.67 -42.97
N VAL A 398 -13.80 10.26 -41.87
CA VAL A 398 -13.07 10.29 -40.60
C VAL A 398 -13.06 8.92 -39.92
N TRP A 399 -14.07 8.08 -40.16
CA TRP A 399 -14.18 6.76 -39.53
C TRP A 399 -13.14 5.78 -40.07
N ASP A 400 -12.93 5.76 -41.38
CA ASP A 400 -11.93 4.90 -42.02
C ASP A 400 -10.51 5.24 -41.53
N ILE A 401 -10.22 6.54 -41.40
CA ILE A 401 -8.93 7.03 -40.89
C ILE A 401 -8.80 6.75 -39.39
N LEU A 402 -9.88 6.86 -38.63
CA LEU A 402 -9.86 6.52 -37.20
C LEU A 402 -9.51 5.05 -37.01
N GLU A 403 -10.11 4.15 -37.79
CA GLU A 403 -9.81 2.70 -37.73
C GLU A 403 -8.35 2.40 -38.08
N GLU A 404 -7.78 3.07 -39.08
CA GLU A 404 -6.35 2.96 -39.42
C GLU A 404 -5.47 3.41 -38.25
N VAL A 405 -5.78 4.57 -37.64
CA VAL A 405 -4.98 5.17 -36.55
C VAL A 405 -4.98 4.30 -35.30
N ILE A 406 -6.10 3.67 -34.96
CA ILE A 406 -6.21 2.87 -33.72
C ILE A 406 -5.57 1.49 -33.85
N SER A 407 -5.44 0.96 -35.06
CA SER A 407 -5.05 -0.43 -35.31
C SER A 407 -3.72 -0.80 -34.65
N ASP A 408 -2.77 0.13 -34.60
CA ASP A 408 -1.44 -0.07 -33.98
C ASP A 408 -1.22 0.65 -32.65
N HIS A 409 -2.27 1.27 -32.09
CA HIS A 409 -2.14 2.15 -30.94
C HIS A 409 -2.78 1.54 -29.68
N PRO A 410 -2.00 1.00 -28.72
CA PRO A 410 -2.56 0.43 -27.49
C PRO A 410 -3.16 1.51 -26.59
N VAL A 411 -4.16 1.13 -25.80
CA VAL A 411 -4.78 1.98 -24.77
C VAL A 411 -4.67 1.32 -23.40
N LEU A 412 -4.58 2.13 -22.35
CA LEU A 412 -4.55 1.63 -20.98
C LEU A 412 -5.94 1.74 -20.35
N LEU A 413 -6.48 0.63 -19.85
CA LEU A 413 -7.70 0.60 -19.05
C LEU A 413 -7.36 0.55 -17.57
N ASN A 414 -8.00 1.41 -16.79
CA ASN A 414 -7.82 1.53 -15.35
C ASN A 414 -9.16 1.50 -14.61
N ARG A 415 -9.24 0.67 -13.55
CA ARG A 415 -10.37 0.67 -12.61
C ARG A 415 -9.97 1.29 -11.26
N ALA A 416 -10.83 2.16 -10.76
CA ALA A 416 -10.69 2.71 -9.41
C ALA A 416 -11.54 1.90 -8.42
N PRO A 417 -11.03 1.52 -7.23
CA PRO A 417 -9.67 1.74 -6.74
C PRO A 417 -8.63 0.75 -7.31
N THR A 418 -7.42 1.24 -7.60
CA THR A 418 -6.30 0.41 -8.07
C THR A 418 -5.55 -0.18 -6.87
N LEU A 419 -5.78 -1.45 -6.54
CA LEU A 419 -5.15 -2.12 -5.38
C LEU A 419 -3.77 -2.72 -5.70
N HIS A 420 -3.58 -3.18 -6.93
CA HIS A 420 -2.36 -3.81 -7.41
C HIS A 420 -2.09 -3.44 -8.87
N ARG A 421 -0.90 -3.76 -9.40
CA ARG A 421 -0.51 -3.44 -10.78
C ARG A 421 -1.49 -3.91 -11.86
N LEU A 422 -2.14 -5.08 -11.70
CA LEU A 422 -3.09 -5.62 -12.68
C LEU A 422 -4.39 -4.82 -12.81
N GLY A 423 -4.60 -3.80 -11.96
CA GLY A 423 -5.71 -2.86 -12.11
C GLY A 423 -5.50 -1.83 -13.21
N ILE A 424 -4.34 -1.85 -13.88
CA ILE A 424 -4.04 -1.11 -15.10
C ILE A 424 -3.42 -2.08 -16.10
N GLN A 425 -4.04 -2.24 -17.26
CA GLN A 425 -3.54 -3.11 -18.33
C GLN A 425 -3.72 -2.43 -19.69
N ALA A 426 -2.87 -2.82 -20.63
CA ALA A 426 -2.93 -2.38 -22.01
C ALA A 426 -3.78 -3.33 -22.87
N PHE A 427 -4.55 -2.73 -23.77
CA PHE A 427 -5.38 -3.42 -24.75
C PHE A 427 -5.24 -2.76 -26.11
N GLN A 428 -5.49 -3.54 -27.16
CA GLN A 428 -5.68 -3.02 -28.50
C GLN A 428 -7.15 -2.61 -28.66
N PRO A 429 -7.42 -1.32 -28.98
CA PRO A 429 -8.79 -0.85 -29.13
C PRO A 429 -9.41 -1.33 -30.45
N VAL A 430 -10.67 -1.77 -30.37
CA VAL A 430 -11.55 -2.09 -31.52
C VAL A 430 -12.75 -1.15 -31.46
N LEU A 431 -13.14 -0.55 -32.59
CA LEU A 431 -14.31 0.33 -32.61
C LEU A 431 -15.58 -0.47 -32.38
N VAL A 432 -16.39 -0.02 -31.44
CA VAL A 432 -17.73 -0.57 -31.19
C VAL A 432 -18.78 0.52 -31.30
N ASP A 433 -19.96 0.13 -31.78
CA ASP A 433 -21.14 0.98 -31.76
C ASP A 433 -21.71 1.07 -30.34
N GLY A 434 -22.19 2.26 -29.97
CA GLY A 434 -22.71 2.55 -28.63
C GLY A 434 -21.79 3.46 -27.82
N ARG A 435 -22.01 3.49 -26.49
CA ARG A 435 -21.30 4.37 -25.55
C ARG A 435 -20.56 3.64 -24.43
N ALA A 436 -20.73 2.32 -24.32
CA ALA A 436 -20.09 1.51 -23.29
C ALA A 436 -18.80 0.86 -23.82
N ILE A 437 -17.83 0.69 -22.94
CA ILE A 437 -16.57 -0.01 -23.26
C ILE A 437 -16.85 -1.51 -23.19
N LYS A 438 -16.50 -2.27 -24.22
CA LYS A 438 -16.56 -3.74 -24.14
C LYS A 438 -15.28 -4.27 -23.54
N LEU A 439 -15.40 -5.05 -22.47
CA LEU A 439 -14.28 -5.66 -21.76
C LEU A 439 -14.31 -7.18 -21.91
N HIS A 440 -13.13 -7.77 -22.02
CA HIS A 440 -12.96 -9.22 -22.05
C HIS A 440 -13.31 -9.87 -20.70
N PRO A 441 -14.06 -10.98 -20.64
CA PRO A 441 -14.52 -11.55 -19.36
C PRO A 441 -13.40 -12.12 -18.47
N LEU A 442 -12.30 -12.64 -19.04
CA LEU A 442 -11.19 -13.22 -18.26
C LEU A 442 -10.35 -12.19 -17.50
N VAL A 443 -10.46 -10.89 -17.83
CA VAL A 443 -9.72 -9.84 -17.11
C VAL A 443 -10.53 -9.27 -15.93
N CYS A 444 -11.81 -9.64 -15.78
CA CYS A 444 -12.65 -9.13 -14.71
C CYS A 444 -12.14 -9.52 -13.32
N THR A 445 -11.53 -10.70 -13.16
CA THR A 445 -10.89 -11.13 -11.91
C THR A 445 -9.73 -10.22 -11.53
N ALA A 446 -8.87 -9.90 -12.50
CA ALA A 446 -7.74 -8.98 -12.32
C ALA A 446 -8.22 -7.56 -11.99
N TYR A 447 -9.23 -7.03 -12.68
CA TYR A 447 -9.78 -5.72 -12.36
C TYR A 447 -10.65 -5.71 -11.10
N ASN A 448 -11.03 -6.88 -10.57
CA ASN A 448 -12.07 -7.07 -9.57
C ASN A 448 -13.41 -6.42 -9.98
N ALA A 449 -13.73 -6.44 -11.27
CA ALA A 449 -14.84 -5.71 -11.89
C ALA A 449 -16.03 -6.61 -12.22
N ASP A 450 -17.22 -6.05 -12.18
CA ASP A 450 -18.48 -6.65 -12.62
C ASP A 450 -19.20 -5.74 -13.62
N PHE A 451 -20.35 -6.18 -14.13
CA PHE A 451 -21.08 -5.52 -15.21
C PHE A 451 -22.42 -4.93 -14.73
N ASP A 452 -22.49 -4.43 -13.50
CA ASP A 452 -23.71 -3.88 -12.88
C ASP A 452 -23.81 -2.34 -12.91
N GLY A 453 -22.80 -1.66 -13.48
CA GLY A 453 -22.71 -0.20 -13.52
C GLY A 453 -21.29 0.34 -13.35
N ASP A 454 -20.32 -0.55 -13.12
CA ASP A 454 -18.90 -0.25 -13.03
C ASP A 454 -18.36 0.57 -14.22
N GLN A 455 -17.38 1.42 -13.93
CA GLN A 455 -16.79 2.33 -14.90
C GLN A 455 -15.27 2.18 -14.94
N MET A 456 -14.70 2.23 -16.15
CA MET A 456 -13.26 2.23 -16.36
C MET A 456 -12.80 3.50 -17.06
N ALA A 457 -11.61 3.95 -16.68
CA ALA A 457 -10.92 5.05 -17.34
C ALA A 457 -10.00 4.50 -18.45
N VAL A 458 -9.99 5.17 -19.59
CA VAL A 458 -9.13 4.90 -20.73
C VAL A 458 -8.04 5.98 -20.79
N HIS A 459 -6.79 5.59 -21.00
CA HIS A 459 -5.67 6.50 -21.23
C HIS A 459 -4.93 6.14 -22.51
N VAL A 460 -4.53 7.16 -23.28
CA VAL A 460 -3.79 6.95 -24.55
C VAL A 460 -2.29 7.27 -24.35
N PRO A 461 -1.38 6.29 -24.49
CA PRO A 461 0.06 6.53 -24.46
C PRO A 461 0.50 7.30 -25.71
N LEU A 462 1.19 8.43 -25.57
CA LEU A 462 1.48 9.31 -26.72
C LEU A 462 2.82 9.04 -27.39
N THR A 463 3.88 8.77 -26.61
CA THR A 463 5.23 8.58 -27.14
C THR A 463 5.44 7.16 -27.63
N MET A 464 6.39 6.96 -28.55
CA MET A 464 6.69 5.62 -29.08
C MET A 464 7.20 4.67 -27.98
N GLU A 465 7.98 5.20 -27.03
CA GLU A 465 8.50 4.45 -25.90
C GLU A 465 7.36 3.99 -24.99
N ALA A 466 6.38 4.85 -24.70
CA ALA A 466 5.21 4.49 -23.88
C ALA A 466 4.30 3.48 -24.60
N GLN A 467 4.18 3.55 -25.92
CA GLN A 467 3.44 2.55 -26.70
C GLN A 467 4.14 1.20 -26.69
N ALA A 468 5.48 1.18 -26.82
CA ALA A 468 6.28 -0.04 -26.69
C ALA A 468 6.17 -0.64 -25.28
N GLU A 469 6.28 0.18 -24.24
CA GLU A 469 6.09 -0.23 -22.84
C GLU A 469 4.71 -0.86 -22.62
N ALA A 470 3.65 -0.21 -23.11
CA ALA A 470 2.29 -0.73 -23.03
C ALA A 470 2.16 -2.09 -23.73
N ARG A 471 2.75 -2.25 -24.92
CA ARG A 471 2.66 -3.47 -25.74
C ARG A 471 3.46 -4.64 -25.17
N PHE A 472 4.66 -4.41 -24.64
CA PHE A 472 5.54 -5.48 -24.16
C PHE A 472 5.36 -5.81 -22.68
N LEU A 473 5.08 -4.83 -21.82
CA LEU A 473 5.00 -5.04 -20.37
C LEU A 473 3.57 -5.09 -19.83
N MET A 474 2.65 -4.30 -20.39
CA MET A 474 1.32 -4.09 -19.79
C MET A 474 0.19 -4.82 -20.53
N LEU A 475 0.46 -5.49 -21.65
CA LEU A 475 -0.57 -6.16 -22.44
C LEU A 475 -1.28 -7.23 -21.61
N ALA A 476 -2.62 -7.23 -21.65
CA ALA A 476 -3.42 -8.13 -20.83
C ALA A 476 -3.12 -9.62 -21.08
N ALA A 477 -2.85 -10.00 -22.34
CA ALA A 477 -2.52 -11.38 -22.72
C ALA A 477 -1.20 -11.90 -22.10
N GLY A 478 -0.27 -11.03 -21.74
CA GLY A 478 0.96 -11.42 -21.04
C GLY A 478 0.80 -11.53 -19.53
N ASN A 479 -0.20 -10.86 -18.96
CA ASN A 479 -0.40 -10.74 -17.52
C ASN A 479 -1.37 -11.80 -16.98
N ILE A 480 -0.99 -13.08 -17.11
CA ILE A 480 -1.80 -14.24 -16.72
C ILE A 480 -1.58 -14.64 -15.26
N LEU A 481 -0.39 -14.40 -14.69
CA LEU A 481 -0.07 -14.76 -13.31
C LEU A 481 -0.35 -13.62 -12.33
N LYS A 482 -0.69 -13.99 -11.10
CA LYS A 482 -0.86 -13.06 -9.99
C LYS A 482 0.51 -12.78 -9.33
N PRO A 483 0.94 -11.51 -9.20
CA PRO A 483 2.25 -11.18 -8.62
C PRO A 483 2.45 -11.56 -7.14
N SER A 484 1.39 -11.91 -6.40
CA SER A 484 1.46 -12.26 -4.98
C SER A 484 2.02 -13.65 -4.71
N ASP A 485 1.63 -14.62 -5.53
CA ASP A 485 1.77 -16.06 -5.30
C ASP A 485 2.16 -16.83 -6.56
N GLY A 486 2.15 -16.19 -7.73
CA GLY A 486 2.55 -16.82 -8.99
C GLY A 486 1.49 -17.71 -9.63
N LYS A 487 0.29 -17.81 -9.04
CA LYS A 487 -0.82 -18.60 -9.60
C LYS A 487 -1.56 -17.83 -10.71
N PRO A 488 -2.23 -18.51 -11.65
CA PRO A 488 -3.01 -17.83 -12.69
C PRO A 488 -4.15 -16.97 -12.14
N VAL A 489 -4.23 -15.70 -12.55
CA VAL A 489 -5.35 -14.78 -12.23
C VAL A 489 -6.50 -14.89 -13.22
N SER A 490 -6.18 -15.19 -14.48
CA SER A 490 -7.14 -15.30 -15.59
C SER A 490 -7.80 -16.69 -15.68
N VAL A 491 -8.13 -17.27 -14.53
CA VAL A 491 -8.89 -18.53 -14.49
C VAL A 491 -10.34 -18.24 -14.92
N PRO A 492 -10.91 -19.02 -15.85
CA PRO A 492 -12.32 -18.90 -16.20
C PRO A 492 -13.22 -18.98 -14.97
N THR A 493 -14.31 -18.21 -14.96
CA THR A 493 -15.26 -18.12 -13.85
C THR A 493 -16.70 -18.26 -14.34
N GLN A 494 -17.61 -18.60 -13.41
CA GLN A 494 -19.06 -18.64 -13.67
C GLN A 494 -19.41 -19.56 -14.85
N ASP A 495 -20.09 -19.04 -15.86
CA ASP A 495 -20.64 -19.76 -17.01
C ASP A 495 -19.58 -20.57 -17.77
N MET A 496 -18.35 -20.04 -17.87
CA MET A 496 -17.25 -20.74 -18.54
C MET A 496 -16.89 -22.05 -17.82
N ILE A 497 -16.88 -22.03 -16.48
CA ILE A 497 -16.65 -23.23 -15.67
C ILE A 497 -17.84 -24.17 -15.79
N LEU A 498 -19.06 -23.64 -15.73
CA LEU A 498 -20.27 -24.45 -15.80
C LEU A 498 -20.36 -25.20 -17.14
N GLY A 499 -19.96 -24.56 -18.24
CA GLY A 499 -19.87 -25.21 -19.56
C GLY A 499 -18.79 -26.29 -19.62
N ALA A 500 -17.60 -26.06 -19.04
CA ALA A 500 -16.55 -27.06 -18.96
C ALA A 500 -16.92 -28.25 -18.05
N TYR A 501 -17.62 -27.98 -16.95
CA TYR A 501 -18.16 -28.98 -16.04
C TYR A 501 -19.22 -29.82 -16.74
N TRP A 502 -20.15 -29.18 -17.47
CA TRP A 502 -21.16 -29.87 -18.26
C TRP A 502 -20.54 -30.77 -19.32
N LEU A 503 -19.55 -30.27 -20.07
CA LEU A 503 -18.82 -31.05 -21.06
C LEU A 503 -18.16 -32.31 -20.49
N THR A 504 -17.63 -32.23 -19.27
CA THR A 504 -16.86 -33.34 -18.67
C THR A 504 -17.68 -34.26 -17.78
N LEU A 505 -18.98 -33.98 -17.62
CA LEU A 505 -19.90 -34.81 -16.87
C LEU A 505 -20.12 -36.16 -17.57
N VAL A 506 -20.02 -37.25 -16.81
CA VAL A 506 -20.29 -38.61 -17.29
C VAL A 506 -21.62 -39.08 -16.75
N ARG A 507 -22.45 -39.69 -17.60
CA ARG A 507 -23.76 -40.22 -17.21
C ARG A 507 -24.03 -41.52 -17.95
N GLU A 508 -24.21 -42.58 -17.18
CA GLU A 508 -24.65 -43.90 -17.63
C GLU A 508 -26.10 -43.86 -18.13
N GLY A 509 -26.45 -44.74 -19.07
CA GLY A 509 -27.79 -44.86 -19.64
C GLY A 509 -28.12 -43.86 -20.77
N ASN A 510 -27.13 -43.11 -21.26
CA ASN A 510 -27.32 -42.15 -22.35
C ASN A 510 -27.23 -42.79 -23.74
N LYS A 511 -27.82 -42.11 -24.73
CA LYS A 511 -27.82 -42.55 -26.13
C LYS A 511 -26.38 -42.70 -26.65
N GLY A 512 -26.05 -43.91 -27.13
CA GLY A 512 -24.75 -44.23 -27.72
C GLY A 512 -23.70 -44.76 -26.71
N GLU A 513 -24.10 -45.08 -25.49
CA GLU A 513 -23.24 -45.75 -24.50
C GLU A 513 -22.63 -47.05 -25.02
N GLY A 514 -21.33 -47.25 -24.77
CA GLY A 514 -20.57 -48.43 -25.19
C GLY A 514 -20.24 -48.49 -26.68
N SER A 515 -20.51 -47.41 -27.43
CA SER A 515 -20.15 -47.32 -28.85
C SER A 515 -18.63 -47.23 -29.02
N ILE A 516 -18.12 -47.89 -30.05
CA ILE A 516 -16.69 -47.94 -30.38
C ILE A 516 -16.45 -47.16 -31.67
N PHE A 517 -15.52 -46.21 -31.66
CA PHE A 517 -15.20 -45.34 -32.79
C PHE A 517 -13.73 -45.50 -33.25
N LYS A 518 -13.51 -45.34 -34.56
CA LYS A 518 -12.22 -45.51 -35.23
C LYS A 518 -11.23 -44.37 -34.97
N ASP A 519 -11.75 -43.17 -34.71
CA ASP A 519 -11.04 -41.91 -34.46
C ASP A 519 -11.99 -40.88 -33.78
N PRO A 520 -11.44 -39.79 -33.20
CA PRO A 520 -12.25 -38.74 -32.59
C PRO A 520 -13.22 -38.04 -33.55
N GLU A 521 -12.87 -37.93 -34.83
CA GLU A 521 -13.71 -37.28 -35.85
C GLU A 521 -15.02 -38.05 -36.09
N GLU A 522 -14.98 -39.38 -36.09
CA GLU A 522 -16.17 -40.22 -36.19
C GLU A 522 -17.09 -40.05 -34.98
N ALA A 523 -16.53 -39.96 -33.78
CA ALA A 523 -17.30 -39.69 -32.56
C ALA A 523 -17.98 -38.30 -32.62
N MET A 524 -17.27 -37.29 -33.15
CA MET A 524 -17.83 -35.95 -33.38
C MET A 524 -18.93 -35.94 -34.45
N MET A 525 -18.78 -36.75 -35.51
CA MET A 525 -19.81 -36.92 -36.53
C MET A 525 -21.07 -37.61 -35.98
N ALA A 526 -20.89 -38.63 -35.13
CA ALA A 526 -21.97 -39.31 -34.44
C ALA A 526 -22.73 -38.36 -33.49
N TYR A 527 -22.02 -37.45 -32.83
CA TYR A 527 -22.62 -36.38 -32.04
C TYR A 527 -23.39 -35.39 -32.93
N GLY A 528 -22.79 -34.91 -34.03
CA GLY A 528 -23.43 -33.98 -34.96
C GLY A 528 -24.69 -34.54 -35.66
N THR A 529 -24.80 -35.87 -35.79
CA THR A 529 -25.98 -36.56 -36.31
C THR A 529 -27.00 -36.96 -35.23
N ASN A 530 -26.79 -36.52 -33.98
CA ASN A 530 -27.61 -36.84 -32.80
C ASN A 530 -27.71 -38.36 -32.51
N GLN A 531 -26.72 -39.15 -32.90
CA GLN A 531 -26.65 -40.58 -32.59
C GLN A 531 -25.98 -40.86 -31.23
N LEU A 532 -25.20 -39.90 -30.75
CA LEU A 532 -24.42 -39.99 -29.52
C LEU A 532 -24.67 -38.76 -28.63
N HIS A 533 -24.79 -38.95 -27.32
CA HIS A 533 -24.91 -37.87 -26.35
C HIS A 533 -23.54 -37.46 -25.78
N LEU A 534 -23.38 -36.18 -25.37
CA LEU A 534 -22.12 -35.63 -24.84
C LEU A 534 -21.53 -36.43 -23.68
N HIS A 535 -22.40 -36.92 -22.78
CA HIS A 535 -22.04 -37.57 -21.52
C HIS A 535 -22.00 -39.10 -21.59
N ALA A 536 -22.28 -39.69 -22.77
CA ALA A 536 -22.26 -41.14 -22.93
C ALA A 536 -20.81 -41.65 -22.92
N PRO A 537 -20.49 -42.69 -22.13
CA PRO A 537 -19.17 -43.31 -22.17
C PRO A 537 -19.00 -44.10 -23.47
N ILE A 538 -17.88 -43.88 -24.14
CA ILE A 538 -17.53 -44.43 -25.46
C ILE A 538 -16.08 -44.91 -25.46
N THR A 539 -15.74 -45.82 -26.37
CA THR A 539 -14.36 -46.22 -26.60
C THR A 539 -13.88 -45.65 -27.93
N VAL A 540 -12.74 -44.95 -27.93
CA VAL A 540 -12.19 -44.30 -29.13
C VAL A 540 -10.75 -44.73 -29.32
N ARG A 541 -10.40 -45.04 -30.57
CA ARG A 541 -9.01 -45.30 -30.95
C ARG A 541 -8.24 -43.98 -31.09
N MET A 542 -7.19 -43.82 -30.30
CA MET A 542 -6.26 -42.69 -30.37
C MET A 542 -4.94 -43.14 -30.99
N SER A 543 -4.44 -42.37 -31.95
CA SER A 543 -3.12 -42.58 -32.56
C SER A 543 -2.17 -41.44 -32.20
N ARG A 544 -0.95 -41.76 -31.78
CA ARG A 544 0.13 -40.79 -31.51
C ARG A 544 1.43 -41.26 -32.16
N GLU A 545 2.23 -40.29 -32.58
CA GLU A 545 3.59 -40.51 -33.05
C GLU A 545 4.53 -40.52 -31.84
N VAL A 546 5.20 -41.65 -31.60
CA VAL A 546 6.17 -41.83 -30.51
C VAL A 546 7.47 -42.32 -31.15
N ASP A 547 8.55 -41.56 -31.00
CA ASP A 547 9.88 -41.87 -31.56
C ASP A 547 9.89 -42.12 -33.09
N GLY A 548 8.98 -41.47 -33.84
CA GLY A 548 8.84 -41.61 -35.29
C GLY A 548 8.01 -42.80 -35.77
N GLU A 549 7.42 -43.58 -34.86
CA GLU A 549 6.45 -44.64 -35.17
C GLU A 549 5.03 -44.27 -34.71
N MET A 550 4.04 -44.46 -35.58
CA MET A 550 2.62 -44.26 -35.26
C MET A 550 2.09 -45.44 -34.46
N LYS A 551 1.91 -45.24 -33.15
CA LYS A 551 1.28 -46.23 -32.26
C LYS A 551 -0.17 -45.83 -31.98
N SER A 552 -1.05 -46.83 -31.85
CA SER A 552 -2.47 -46.62 -31.57
C SER A 552 -2.95 -47.44 -30.38
N GLY A 553 -3.75 -46.82 -29.51
CA GLY A 553 -4.42 -47.46 -28.36
C GLY A 553 -5.91 -47.16 -28.34
N MET A 554 -6.69 -48.00 -27.66
CA MET A 554 -8.11 -47.75 -27.38
C MET A 554 -8.23 -47.11 -26.01
N ILE A 555 -8.97 -46.01 -25.88
CA ILE A 555 -9.23 -45.36 -24.60
C ILE A 555 -10.73 -45.26 -24.34
N GLU A 556 -11.13 -45.35 -23.08
CA GLU A 556 -12.49 -45.04 -22.64
C GLU A 556 -12.61 -43.55 -22.33
N THR A 557 -13.60 -42.88 -22.94
CA THR A 557 -13.80 -41.45 -22.73
C THR A 557 -15.23 -41.02 -23.06
N THR A 558 -15.50 -39.72 -23.09
CA THR A 558 -16.78 -39.14 -23.56
C THR A 558 -16.53 -38.14 -24.67
N VAL A 559 -17.55 -37.87 -25.49
CA VAL A 559 -17.46 -36.84 -26.55
C VAL A 559 -17.12 -35.47 -25.97
N GLY A 560 -17.71 -35.12 -24.83
CA GLY A 560 -17.45 -33.81 -24.22
C GLY A 560 -16.00 -33.67 -23.74
N LYS A 561 -15.37 -34.74 -23.24
CA LYS A 561 -13.93 -34.76 -22.92
C LYS A 561 -13.05 -34.63 -24.18
N LEU A 562 -13.43 -35.27 -25.30
CA LEU A 562 -12.71 -35.09 -26.59
C LEU A 562 -12.73 -33.63 -27.03
N ILE A 563 -13.91 -32.99 -26.99
CA ILE A 563 -14.10 -31.60 -27.38
C ILE A 563 -13.24 -30.67 -26.53
N LEU A 564 -13.16 -30.90 -25.22
CA LEU A 564 -12.36 -30.06 -24.33
C LEU A 564 -10.86 -30.24 -24.59
N ASN A 565 -10.41 -31.48 -24.74
CA ASN A 565 -8.99 -31.81 -24.95
C ASN A 565 -8.45 -31.33 -26.30
N GLU A 566 -9.29 -31.16 -27.33
CA GLU A 566 -8.88 -30.52 -28.60
C GLU A 566 -8.27 -29.13 -28.39
N SER A 567 -8.76 -28.39 -27.39
CA SER A 567 -8.28 -27.03 -27.09
C SER A 567 -7.10 -26.99 -26.12
N ILE A 568 -6.69 -28.13 -25.57
CA ILE A 568 -5.66 -28.21 -24.53
C ILE A 568 -4.45 -28.94 -25.11
N PRO A 569 -3.23 -28.36 -25.00
CA PRO A 569 -2.01 -29.06 -25.36
C PRO A 569 -1.93 -30.39 -24.62
N GLN A 570 -1.62 -31.46 -25.32
CA GLN A 570 -1.75 -32.80 -24.75
C GLN A 570 -0.53 -33.22 -23.90
N ASP A 571 0.41 -32.33 -23.61
CA ASP A 571 1.71 -32.60 -23.03
C ASP A 571 1.93 -31.90 -21.66
N LEU A 572 0.86 -31.72 -20.89
CA LEU A 572 0.88 -31.00 -19.61
C LEU A 572 1.34 -31.86 -18.43
N GLY A 573 1.51 -33.17 -18.60
CA GLY A 573 2.07 -34.05 -17.57
C GLY A 573 1.09 -34.36 -16.43
N PHE A 574 -0.21 -34.43 -16.71
CA PHE A 574 -1.17 -35.12 -15.85
C PHE A 574 -1.17 -36.63 -16.11
N VAL A 575 -0.89 -37.02 -17.34
CA VAL A 575 -0.74 -38.41 -17.75
C VAL A 575 0.75 -38.71 -17.91
N ASP A 576 1.20 -39.77 -17.24
CA ASP A 576 2.55 -40.28 -17.46
C ASP A 576 2.62 -40.90 -18.86
N ARG A 577 3.47 -40.32 -19.70
CA ARG A 577 3.63 -40.77 -21.09
C ARG A 577 4.70 -41.85 -21.23
N GLU A 578 5.46 -42.14 -20.18
CA GLU A 578 6.47 -43.20 -20.17
C GLU A 578 5.83 -44.58 -19.92
N ASP A 579 4.67 -44.61 -19.25
CA ASP A 579 3.92 -45.83 -18.98
C ASP A 579 3.10 -46.29 -20.22
N PRO A 580 3.34 -47.50 -20.76
CA PRO A 580 2.63 -48.03 -21.92
C PRO A 580 1.10 -48.11 -21.78
N GLU A 581 0.58 -48.25 -20.55
CA GLU A 581 -0.87 -48.35 -20.31
C GLU A 581 -1.59 -47.00 -20.35
N THR A 582 -0.91 -45.92 -19.94
CA THR A 582 -1.53 -44.59 -19.82
C THR A 582 -1.11 -43.63 -20.94
N MET A 583 -0.09 -43.97 -21.74
CA MET A 583 0.45 -43.18 -22.86
C MET A 583 -0.60 -42.60 -23.83
N PHE A 584 -1.72 -43.29 -24.05
CA PHE A 584 -2.78 -42.85 -24.99
C PHE A 584 -3.91 -42.06 -24.33
N ASN A 585 -3.94 -41.98 -23.00
CA ASN A 585 -4.96 -41.24 -22.26
C ASN A 585 -4.84 -39.74 -22.54
N MET A 586 -5.97 -39.06 -22.37
CA MET A 586 -6.05 -37.61 -22.50
C MET A 586 -5.59 -36.93 -21.21
N GLU A 587 -4.98 -35.74 -21.34
CA GLU A 587 -4.52 -34.95 -20.19
C GLU A 587 -5.67 -34.60 -19.24
N VAL A 588 -6.87 -34.33 -19.78
CA VAL A 588 -8.07 -34.03 -18.99
C VAL A 588 -9.08 -35.16 -19.11
N ASP A 589 -8.99 -36.14 -18.20
CA ASP A 589 -9.95 -37.25 -18.08
C ASP A 589 -10.80 -37.21 -16.80
N PHE A 590 -10.60 -36.22 -15.94
CA PHE A 590 -11.40 -36.01 -14.72
C PHE A 590 -12.51 -34.97 -14.95
N LEU A 591 -13.46 -34.91 -14.02
CA LEU A 591 -14.48 -33.87 -13.97
C LEU A 591 -13.83 -32.50 -13.72
N VAL A 592 -14.06 -31.56 -14.63
CA VAL A 592 -13.40 -30.25 -14.57
C VAL A 592 -14.19 -29.30 -13.68
N ASN A 593 -13.63 -29.03 -12.50
CA ASN A 593 -14.07 -27.97 -11.61
C ASN A 593 -13.12 -26.76 -11.71
N LYS A 594 -13.45 -25.68 -10.99
CA LYS A 594 -12.62 -24.47 -10.94
C LYS A 594 -11.16 -24.72 -10.55
N LYS A 595 -10.91 -25.60 -9.58
CA LYS A 595 -9.56 -25.87 -9.05
C LYS A 595 -8.72 -26.62 -10.09
N ASN A 596 -9.29 -27.67 -10.66
CA ASN A 596 -8.63 -28.50 -11.66
C ASN A 596 -8.36 -27.70 -12.95
N LEU A 597 -9.26 -26.80 -13.34
CA LEU A 597 -9.02 -25.93 -14.49
C LEU A 597 -7.88 -24.93 -14.21
N GLY A 598 -7.78 -24.43 -12.98
CA GLY A 598 -6.67 -23.58 -12.55
C GLY A 598 -5.31 -24.28 -12.64
N THR A 599 -5.21 -25.55 -12.22
CA THR A 599 -3.96 -26.32 -12.33
C THR A 599 -3.60 -26.65 -13.77
N VAL A 600 -4.58 -26.90 -14.64
CA VAL A 600 -4.35 -27.11 -16.08
C VAL A 600 -3.74 -25.85 -16.72
N ILE A 601 -4.27 -24.67 -16.39
CA ILE A 601 -3.75 -23.39 -16.90
C ILE A 601 -2.34 -23.11 -16.37
N ASP A 602 -2.08 -23.41 -15.09
CA ASP A 602 -0.78 -23.22 -14.45
C ASP A 602 0.32 -24.05 -15.13
N LYS A 603 0.06 -25.36 -15.33
CA LYS A 603 1.00 -26.23 -16.06
C LYS A 603 1.20 -25.80 -17.52
N CYS A 604 0.14 -25.35 -18.19
CA CYS A 604 0.22 -24.83 -19.56
C CYS A 604 1.12 -23.58 -19.62
N TYR A 605 0.99 -22.68 -18.65
CA TYR A 605 1.83 -21.48 -18.56
C TYR A 605 3.30 -21.82 -18.32
N LEU A 606 3.59 -22.71 -17.36
CA LEU A 606 4.96 -23.10 -17.04
C LEU A 606 5.68 -23.77 -18.23
N LYS A 607 4.96 -24.58 -19.02
CA LYS A 607 5.56 -25.33 -20.13
C LYS A 607 5.61 -24.56 -21.46
N HIS A 608 4.50 -23.92 -21.84
CA HIS A 608 4.35 -23.29 -23.17
C HIS A 608 4.40 -21.76 -23.12
N GLY A 609 4.44 -21.15 -21.93
CA GLY A 609 4.53 -19.71 -21.76
C GLY A 609 3.21 -18.96 -22.02
N PRO A 610 3.26 -17.61 -22.03
CA PRO A 610 2.05 -16.78 -22.03
C PRO A 610 1.25 -16.81 -23.34
N ILE A 611 1.90 -16.94 -24.50
CA ILE A 611 1.25 -16.80 -25.82
C ILE A 611 0.30 -17.96 -26.08
N GLU A 612 0.78 -19.20 -25.96
CA GLU A 612 -0.06 -20.38 -26.16
C GLU A 612 -1.12 -20.50 -25.08
N THR A 613 -0.78 -20.21 -23.81
CA THR A 613 -1.76 -20.16 -22.72
C THR A 613 -2.90 -19.17 -23.00
N SER A 614 -2.60 -17.99 -23.56
CA SER A 614 -3.64 -17.02 -23.94
C SER A 614 -4.57 -17.55 -25.03
N LYS A 615 -4.07 -18.34 -25.99
CA LYS A 615 -4.92 -18.95 -27.04
C LYS A 615 -5.84 -20.01 -26.45
N VAL A 616 -5.27 -20.89 -25.62
CA VAL A 616 -6.01 -21.94 -24.90
C VAL A 616 -7.13 -21.32 -24.04
N LEU A 617 -6.84 -20.23 -23.33
CA LEU A 617 -7.84 -19.50 -22.54
C LEU A 617 -8.99 -18.93 -23.39
N ASP A 618 -8.70 -18.36 -24.57
CA ASP A 618 -9.72 -17.86 -25.48
C ASP A 618 -10.60 -18.98 -26.06
N GLU A 619 -10.03 -20.16 -26.32
CA GLU A 619 -10.77 -21.33 -26.77
C GLU A 619 -11.65 -21.93 -25.67
N ILE A 620 -11.09 -22.12 -24.46
CA ILE A 620 -11.84 -22.60 -23.29
C ILE A 620 -13.00 -21.66 -22.98
N LYS A 621 -12.78 -20.34 -23.04
CA LYS A 621 -13.85 -19.34 -22.91
C LYS A 621 -14.96 -19.58 -23.93
N SER A 622 -14.58 -19.70 -25.21
CA SER A 622 -15.53 -19.83 -26.32
C SER A 622 -16.36 -21.11 -26.22
N LYS A 623 -15.70 -22.25 -25.99
CA LYS A 623 -16.36 -23.55 -25.76
C LYS A 623 -17.21 -23.52 -24.48
N GLY A 624 -16.69 -22.96 -23.38
CA GLY A 624 -17.40 -22.82 -22.12
C GLY A 624 -18.73 -22.07 -22.27
N PHE A 625 -18.74 -20.90 -22.91
CA PHE A 625 -19.99 -20.17 -23.15
C PHE A 625 -20.95 -20.92 -24.08
N HIS A 626 -20.43 -21.56 -25.14
CA HIS A 626 -21.26 -22.31 -26.09
C HIS A 626 -21.99 -23.46 -25.41
N PHE A 627 -21.25 -24.31 -24.68
CA PHE A 627 -21.81 -25.48 -24.01
C PHE A 627 -22.58 -25.14 -22.74
N SER A 628 -22.27 -24.03 -22.06
CA SER A 628 -23.13 -23.51 -20.99
C SER A 628 -24.50 -23.10 -21.53
N THR A 629 -24.54 -22.46 -22.71
CA THR A 629 -25.80 -22.08 -23.37
C THR A 629 -26.60 -23.32 -23.79
N GLN A 630 -25.94 -24.35 -24.33
CA GLN A 630 -26.59 -25.62 -24.68
C GLN A 630 -27.08 -26.39 -23.46
N GLY A 631 -26.32 -26.38 -22.36
CA GLY A 631 -26.69 -27.01 -21.10
C GLY A 631 -27.93 -26.40 -20.46
N ALA A 632 -28.28 -25.15 -20.83
CA ALA A 632 -29.51 -24.46 -20.43
C ALA A 632 -29.82 -24.56 -18.93
N VAL A 633 -28.77 -24.46 -18.10
CA VAL A 633 -28.88 -24.56 -16.65
C VAL A 633 -29.76 -23.42 -16.13
N THR A 634 -30.82 -23.77 -15.41
CA THR A 634 -31.82 -22.84 -14.87
C THR A 634 -31.94 -23.03 -13.36
N VAL A 635 -32.57 -22.08 -12.68
CA VAL A 635 -32.86 -22.20 -11.25
C VAL A 635 -34.34 -21.95 -11.01
N SER A 636 -34.98 -22.89 -10.35
CA SER A 636 -36.36 -22.83 -9.91
C SER A 636 -36.48 -22.99 -8.40
N ILE A 637 -37.68 -22.73 -7.87
CA ILE A 637 -37.97 -23.04 -6.47
C ILE A 637 -37.94 -24.56 -6.24
N GLU A 638 -38.30 -25.39 -7.23
CA GLU A 638 -38.36 -26.84 -7.07
C GLU A 638 -36.97 -27.45 -6.84
N ASP A 639 -35.93 -26.90 -7.47
CA ASP A 639 -34.53 -27.33 -7.31
C ASP A 639 -34.01 -27.20 -5.87
N MET A 640 -34.66 -26.37 -5.04
CA MET A 640 -34.23 -26.05 -3.68
C MET A 640 -34.71 -27.09 -2.65
N VAL A 641 -34.41 -28.37 -2.83
CA VAL A 641 -34.99 -29.47 -2.02
C VAL A 641 -34.70 -29.28 -0.52
N VAL A 642 -35.74 -29.37 0.31
CA VAL A 642 -35.61 -29.35 1.78
C VAL A 642 -35.59 -30.80 2.27
N PRO A 643 -34.54 -31.26 2.97
CA PRO A 643 -34.44 -32.64 3.40
C PRO A 643 -35.41 -32.91 4.56
N GLU A 644 -36.13 -34.04 4.53
CA GLU A 644 -37.02 -34.44 5.64
C GLU A 644 -36.27 -34.63 6.96
N ALA A 645 -35.01 -35.06 6.87
CA ALA A 645 -34.09 -35.21 8.01
C ALA A 645 -33.94 -33.92 8.83
N LYS A 646 -34.11 -32.73 8.21
CA LYS A 646 -34.07 -31.44 8.91
C LYS A 646 -35.07 -31.38 10.06
N HIS A 647 -36.32 -31.80 9.86
CA HIS A 647 -37.34 -31.70 10.90
C HIS A 647 -36.99 -32.57 12.11
N LEU A 648 -36.44 -33.76 11.87
CA LEU A 648 -35.98 -34.67 12.91
C LEU A 648 -34.81 -34.08 13.72
N LEU A 649 -33.81 -33.52 13.04
CA LEU A 649 -32.64 -32.90 13.67
C LEU A 649 -33.03 -31.69 14.54
N LEU A 650 -33.96 -30.85 14.05
CA LEU A 650 -34.47 -29.70 14.81
C LEU A 650 -35.22 -30.13 16.07
N GLU A 651 -36.06 -31.17 15.99
CA GLU A 651 -36.75 -31.71 17.17
C GLU A 651 -35.78 -32.28 18.21
N GLU A 652 -34.73 -32.98 17.76
CA GLU A 652 -33.70 -33.52 18.64
C GLU A 652 -32.93 -32.40 19.36
N ALA A 653 -32.57 -31.34 18.64
CA ALA A 653 -31.91 -30.16 19.19
C ALA A 653 -32.80 -29.48 20.25
N ASP A 654 -34.09 -29.25 19.94
CA ASP A 654 -35.04 -28.65 20.89
C ASP A 654 -35.23 -29.51 22.14
N LYS A 655 -35.30 -30.84 22.01
CA LYS A 655 -35.36 -31.77 23.17
C LYS A 655 -34.10 -31.67 24.02
N THR A 656 -32.94 -31.55 23.40
CA THR A 656 -31.65 -31.43 24.09
C THR A 656 -31.55 -30.10 24.84
N ILE A 657 -31.99 -29.00 24.23
CA ILE A 657 -31.99 -27.67 24.87
C ILE A 657 -32.92 -27.63 26.08
N LYS A 658 -34.11 -28.24 25.99
CA LYS A 658 -35.02 -28.36 27.16
C LYS A 658 -34.37 -29.13 28.32
N LYS A 659 -33.54 -30.15 28.03
CA LYS A 659 -32.76 -30.85 29.07
C LYS A 659 -31.70 -29.92 29.69
N ILE A 660 -30.98 -29.14 28.87
CA ILE A 660 -29.98 -28.16 29.33
C ILE A 660 -30.64 -27.09 30.21
N GLU A 661 -31.77 -26.54 29.78
CA GLU A 661 -32.57 -25.59 30.59
C GLU A 661 -33.06 -26.23 31.89
N SER A 662 -33.48 -27.50 31.87
CA SER A 662 -33.87 -28.21 33.10
C SER A 662 -32.70 -28.39 34.06
N MET A 663 -31.49 -28.68 33.56
CA MET A 663 -30.28 -28.76 34.39
C MET A 663 -29.92 -27.42 35.01
N TYR A 664 -30.04 -26.33 34.24
CA TYR A 664 -29.85 -24.96 34.74
C TYR A 664 -30.88 -24.60 35.81
N ASN A 665 -32.17 -24.87 35.57
CA ASN A 665 -33.24 -24.61 36.53
C ASN A 665 -33.12 -25.43 37.83
N ARG A 666 -32.43 -26.59 37.77
CA ARG A 666 -32.08 -27.41 38.94
C ARG A 666 -30.79 -26.95 39.63
N GLY A 667 -30.09 -25.95 39.09
CA GLY A 667 -28.83 -25.42 39.62
C GLY A 667 -27.61 -26.35 39.41
N LEU A 668 -27.68 -27.28 38.47
CA LEU A 668 -26.58 -28.22 38.17
C LEU A 668 -25.49 -27.62 37.28
N ILE A 669 -25.84 -26.59 36.51
CA ILE A 669 -24.94 -25.87 35.60
C ILE A 669 -25.12 -24.36 35.80
N THR A 670 -24.08 -23.61 35.48
CA THR A 670 -24.11 -22.14 35.47
C THR A 670 -24.76 -21.59 34.19
N ASP A 671 -25.09 -20.30 34.17
CA ASP A 671 -25.67 -19.66 32.97
C ASP A 671 -24.66 -19.60 31.81
N GLU A 672 -23.36 -19.44 32.12
CA GLU A 672 -22.30 -19.45 31.10
C GLU A 672 -22.14 -20.83 30.45
N GLU A 673 -22.15 -21.90 31.25
CA GLU A 673 -22.13 -23.28 30.75
C GLU A 673 -23.40 -23.61 29.95
N ARG A 674 -24.57 -23.16 30.43
CA ARG A 674 -25.84 -23.28 29.70
C ARG A 674 -25.74 -22.60 28.33
N TYR A 675 -25.29 -21.34 28.31
CA TYR A 675 -25.16 -20.53 27.10
C TYR A 675 -24.24 -21.20 26.06
N GLN A 676 -23.05 -21.65 26.49
CA GLN A 676 -22.10 -22.34 25.61
C GLN A 676 -22.68 -23.67 25.08
N SER A 677 -23.29 -24.47 25.96
CA SER A 677 -23.89 -25.76 25.56
C SER A 677 -25.02 -25.59 24.54
N VAL A 678 -25.84 -24.53 24.68
CA VAL A 678 -26.91 -24.22 23.71
C VAL A 678 -26.33 -23.83 22.35
N ILE A 679 -25.28 -23.00 22.33
CA ILE A 679 -24.62 -22.58 21.10
C ILE A 679 -23.97 -23.77 20.40
N GLU A 680 -23.26 -24.61 21.15
CA GLU A 680 -22.58 -25.78 20.60
C GLU A 680 -23.58 -26.76 19.97
N LYS A 681 -24.70 -27.07 20.65
CA LYS A 681 -25.73 -27.95 20.08
C LYS A 681 -26.36 -27.36 18.82
N TRP A 682 -26.68 -26.06 18.80
CA TRP A 682 -27.22 -25.41 17.61
C TRP A 682 -26.20 -25.33 16.46
N GLY A 683 -24.93 -25.07 16.76
CA GLY A 683 -23.85 -25.09 15.79
C GLY A 683 -23.74 -26.45 15.11
N LYS A 684 -23.63 -27.52 15.92
CA LYS A 684 -23.58 -28.89 15.42
C LYS A 684 -24.80 -29.28 14.59
N THR A 685 -26.01 -28.96 15.08
CA THR A 685 -27.26 -29.23 14.35
C THR A 685 -27.29 -28.49 13.00
N THR A 686 -26.78 -27.26 12.96
CA THR A 686 -26.74 -26.47 11.73
C THR A 686 -25.83 -27.11 10.69
N ASP A 687 -24.70 -27.70 11.10
CA ASP A 687 -23.78 -28.40 10.20
C ASP A 687 -24.32 -29.76 9.75
N GLU A 688 -24.94 -30.53 10.67
CA GLU A 688 -25.63 -31.80 10.33
C GLU A 688 -26.77 -31.57 9.31
N VAL A 689 -27.54 -30.48 9.45
CA VAL A 689 -28.56 -30.10 8.45
C VAL A 689 -27.93 -29.73 7.11
N ALA A 690 -26.73 -29.14 7.11
CA ALA A 690 -26.02 -28.80 5.88
C ALA A 690 -25.52 -30.05 5.15
N ASP A 691 -25.02 -31.03 5.89
CA ASP A 691 -24.56 -32.32 5.35
C ASP A 691 -25.74 -33.09 4.75
N ALA A 692 -26.82 -33.25 5.53
CA ALA A 692 -28.04 -33.92 5.07
C ALA A 692 -28.66 -33.26 3.83
N LEU A 693 -28.56 -31.93 3.72
CA LEU A 693 -29.01 -31.19 2.54
C LEU A 693 -28.15 -31.52 1.31
N MET A 694 -26.82 -31.51 1.44
CA MET A 694 -25.91 -31.80 0.33
C MET A 694 -26.07 -33.24 -0.18
N ASP A 695 -26.23 -34.19 0.74
CA ASP A 695 -26.39 -35.61 0.39
C ASP A 695 -27.75 -35.90 -0.27
N SER A 696 -28.76 -35.03 -0.04
CA SER A 696 -30.10 -35.18 -0.63
C SER A 696 -30.22 -34.67 -2.07
N LEU A 697 -29.25 -33.86 -2.53
CA LEU A 697 -29.32 -33.23 -3.85
C LEU A 697 -28.81 -34.18 -4.94
N ASP A 698 -29.56 -34.31 -6.04
CA ASP A 698 -29.11 -35.00 -7.24
C ASP A 698 -27.87 -34.29 -7.82
N PRO A 699 -26.82 -35.02 -8.25
CA PRO A 699 -25.65 -34.45 -8.93
C PRO A 699 -25.98 -33.55 -10.13
N VAL A 700 -27.14 -33.71 -10.75
CA VAL A 700 -27.57 -32.92 -11.93
C VAL A 700 -28.58 -31.83 -11.58
N ASN A 701 -28.88 -31.66 -10.29
CA ASN A 701 -29.57 -30.49 -9.83
C ASN A 701 -28.72 -29.24 -10.16
N PRO A 702 -29.29 -28.22 -10.83
CA PRO A 702 -28.58 -26.99 -11.17
C PRO A 702 -27.87 -26.30 -9.99
N ILE A 703 -28.49 -26.30 -8.82
CA ILE A 703 -27.95 -25.68 -7.60
C ILE A 703 -26.71 -26.45 -7.13
N PHE A 704 -26.77 -27.78 -7.19
CA PHE A 704 -25.63 -28.64 -6.87
C PHE A 704 -24.51 -28.44 -7.87
N MET A 705 -24.79 -28.50 -9.18
CA MET A 705 -23.80 -28.31 -10.24
C MET A 705 -23.08 -26.96 -10.12
N MET A 706 -23.78 -25.86 -9.86
CA MET A 706 -23.15 -24.55 -9.70
C MET A 706 -22.19 -24.48 -8.51
N ALA A 707 -22.52 -25.16 -7.41
CA ALA A 707 -21.69 -25.19 -6.21
C ALA A 707 -20.52 -26.18 -6.30
N ASP A 708 -20.76 -27.39 -6.84
CA ASP A 708 -19.74 -28.43 -7.01
C ASP A 708 -18.70 -28.05 -8.06
N SER A 709 -19.14 -27.48 -9.19
CA SER A 709 -18.22 -26.93 -10.20
C SER A 709 -17.35 -25.79 -9.68
N GLY A 710 -17.78 -25.13 -8.60
CA GLY A 710 -17.15 -23.91 -8.07
C GLY A 710 -17.40 -22.67 -8.92
N ALA A 711 -18.38 -22.72 -9.83
CA ALA A 711 -18.80 -21.59 -10.66
C ALA A 711 -19.39 -20.46 -9.79
N ARG A 712 -20.36 -20.80 -8.94
CA ARG A 712 -20.97 -19.89 -7.96
C ARG A 712 -21.76 -20.67 -6.92
N GLY A 713 -21.65 -20.26 -5.67
CA GLY A 713 -22.33 -20.94 -4.57
C GLY A 713 -21.35 -21.66 -3.66
N SER A 714 -21.76 -21.86 -2.42
CA SER A 714 -21.01 -22.62 -1.42
C SER A 714 -21.99 -23.41 -0.58
N LYS A 715 -21.50 -24.45 0.10
CA LYS A 715 -22.29 -25.26 1.03
C LYS A 715 -23.02 -24.40 2.07
N SER A 716 -22.39 -23.34 2.56
CA SER A 716 -23.00 -22.41 3.53
C SER A 716 -24.14 -21.58 2.94
N GLN A 717 -24.07 -21.20 1.66
CA GLN A 717 -25.15 -20.47 0.97
C GLN A 717 -26.33 -21.38 0.64
N ILE A 718 -26.06 -22.60 0.16
CA ILE A 718 -27.11 -23.60 -0.11
C ILE A 718 -27.84 -23.95 1.19
N LYS A 719 -27.09 -24.10 2.29
CA LYS A 719 -27.66 -24.26 3.64
C LYS A 719 -28.65 -23.17 4.01
N GLN A 720 -28.33 -21.89 3.76
CA GLN A 720 -29.25 -20.80 4.08
C GLN A 720 -30.50 -20.79 3.17
N LEU A 721 -30.36 -21.28 1.95
CA LEU A 721 -31.40 -21.29 0.94
C LEU A 721 -32.49 -22.34 1.24
N ALA A 722 -32.11 -23.58 1.52
CA ALA A 722 -33.03 -24.71 1.71
C ALA A 722 -32.88 -25.45 3.07
N GLY A 723 -31.75 -25.30 3.76
CA GLY A 723 -31.50 -25.93 5.06
C GLY A 723 -32.05 -25.08 6.22
N MET A 724 -31.22 -24.27 6.84
CA MET A 724 -31.61 -23.29 7.87
C MET A 724 -30.58 -22.17 7.92
N ARG A 725 -30.96 -20.99 8.42
CA ARG A 725 -30.00 -19.88 8.53
C ARG A 725 -29.06 -20.00 9.73
N GLY A 726 -29.52 -20.58 10.83
CA GLY A 726 -28.70 -20.86 12.01
C GLY A 726 -28.58 -19.69 13.00
N LEU A 727 -27.50 -19.69 13.77
CA LEU A 727 -27.22 -18.69 14.81
C LEU A 727 -26.79 -17.33 14.22
N MET A 728 -27.16 -16.24 14.87
CA MET A 728 -26.81 -14.87 14.47
C MET A 728 -26.07 -14.13 15.59
N GLY A 729 -25.07 -13.32 15.22
CA GLY A 729 -24.40 -12.42 16.14
C GLY A 729 -25.20 -11.14 16.39
N ASN A 730 -25.22 -10.67 17.63
CA ASN A 730 -25.68 -9.32 17.94
C ASN A 730 -24.62 -8.27 17.54
N PRO A 731 -24.94 -6.96 17.56
CA PRO A 731 -23.98 -5.92 17.21
C PRO A 731 -22.70 -5.93 18.07
N SER A 732 -22.80 -6.36 19.33
CA SER A 732 -21.67 -6.51 20.26
C SER A 732 -20.79 -7.74 20.00
N GLY A 733 -21.20 -8.65 19.11
CA GLY A 733 -20.48 -9.88 18.80
C GLY A 733 -20.89 -11.10 19.63
N LYS A 734 -21.84 -10.97 20.56
CA LYS A 734 -22.41 -12.10 21.31
C LYS A 734 -23.45 -12.82 20.43
N THR A 735 -23.34 -14.14 20.34
CA THR A 735 -24.30 -14.97 19.59
C THR A 735 -25.66 -14.97 20.28
N VAL A 736 -26.72 -14.74 19.50
CA VAL A 736 -28.11 -14.81 19.97
C VAL A 736 -28.49 -16.28 20.15
N GLU A 737 -28.99 -16.63 21.33
CA GLU A 737 -29.34 -18.01 21.70
C GLU A 737 -30.48 -18.59 20.88
N ILE A 738 -31.37 -17.73 20.38
CA ILE A 738 -32.50 -18.10 19.53
C ILE A 738 -31.99 -18.21 18.08
N PRO A 739 -31.89 -19.42 17.51
CA PRO A 739 -31.47 -19.57 16.11
C PRO A 739 -32.63 -19.22 15.18
N ILE A 740 -32.29 -18.99 13.92
CA ILE A 740 -33.26 -18.94 12.83
C ILE A 740 -33.39 -20.35 12.23
N LYS A 741 -34.53 -20.99 12.48
CA LYS A 741 -34.81 -22.37 12.04
C LYS A 741 -35.27 -22.41 10.58
N ALA A 742 -35.92 -21.34 10.12
CA ALA A 742 -36.38 -21.21 8.75
C ALA A 742 -35.21 -21.01 7.76
N SER A 743 -35.44 -21.48 6.55
CA SER A 743 -34.64 -21.20 5.35
C SER A 743 -35.27 -20.08 4.52
N PHE A 744 -34.55 -19.57 3.51
CA PHE A 744 -35.13 -18.59 2.59
C PHE A 744 -36.27 -19.16 1.75
N ARG A 745 -36.24 -20.46 1.42
CA ARG A 745 -37.33 -21.14 0.71
C ARG A 745 -38.62 -21.17 1.54
N GLU A 746 -38.52 -21.48 2.83
CA GLU A 746 -39.68 -21.56 3.73
C GLU A 746 -40.22 -20.18 4.12
N GLY A 747 -39.35 -19.16 4.12
CA GLY A 747 -39.67 -17.80 4.53
C GLY A 747 -39.40 -17.55 6.01
N LEU A 748 -38.91 -16.34 6.30
CA LEU A 748 -38.55 -15.90 7.66
C LEU A 748 -39.74 -15.21 8.32
N ASN A 749 -39.97 -15.48 9.60
CA ASN A 749 -40.91 -14.67 10.38
C ASN A 749 -40.32 -13.29 10.73
N VAL A 750 -41.16 -12.36 11.21
CA VAL A 750 -40.75 -10.96 11.48
C VAL A 750 -39.60 -10.88 12.49
N LEU A 751 -39.63 -11.72 13.54
CA LEU A 751 -38.61 -11.71 14.59
C LEU A 751 -37.28 -12.26 14.07
N GLU A 752 -37.32 -13.38 13.35
CA GLU A 752 -36.17 -13.99 12.69
C GLU A 752 -35.53 -13.00 11.71
N PHE A 753 -36.34 -12.36 10.85
CA PHE A 753 -35.86 -11.36 9.90
C PHE A 753 -35.20 -10.17 10.62
N PHE A 754 -35.81 -9.68 11.71
CA PHE A 754 -35.25 -8.60 12.53
C PHE A 754 -33.89 -8.96 13.15
N ILE A 755 -33.77 -10.13 13.80
CA ILE A 755 -32.50 -10.62 14.37
C ILE A 755 -31.42 -10.66 13.28
N SER A 756 -31.82 -11.09 12.09
CA SER A 756 -30.96 -11.22 10.93
C SER A 756 -30.40 -9.89 10.40
N THR A 757 -31.07 -8.77 10.68
CA THR A 757 -30.65 -7.44 10.23
C THR A 757 -29.44 -6.91 11.00
N HIS A 758 -29.21 -7.36 12.23
CA HIS A 758 -28.09 -6.92 13.05
C HIS A 758 -26.75 -7.29 12.42
N GLY A 759 -26.59 -8.56 12.02
CA GLY A 759 -25.40 -9.05 11.35
C GLY A 759 -25.17 -8.35 10.00
N ALA A 760 -26.22 -8.23 9.19
CA ALA A 760 -26.14 -7.60 7.87
C ALA A 760 -25.74 -6.11 7.94
N ARG A 761 -26.35 -5.35 8.86
CA ARG A 761 -26.03 -3.92 9.03
C ARG A 761 -24.62 -3.70 9.55
N LYS A 762 -24.16 -4.55 10.48
CA LYS A 762 -22.78 -4.51 10.97
C LYS A 762 -21.78 -4.81 9.84
N GLY A 763 -22.04 -5.86 9.04
CA GLY A 763 -21.21 -6.19 7.87
C GLY A 763 -21.09 -5.03 6.88
N ASN A 764 -22.21 -4.37 6.54
CA ASN A 764 -22.20 -3.21 5.64
C ASN A 764 -21.45 -2.01 6.22
N ALA A 765 -21.63 -1.71 7.51
CA ALA A 765 -20.94 -0.61 8.17
C ALA A 765 -19.42 -0.84 8.26
N ASP A 766 -19.01 -2.06 8.62
CA ASP A 766 -17.60 -2.43 8.73
C ASP A 766 -16.92 -2.44 7.36
N THR A 767 -17.59 -2.93 6.31
CA THR A 767 -17.08 -2.89 4.93
C THR A 767 -16.82 -1.45 4.49
N ALA A 768 -17.72 -0.52 4.80
CA ALA A 768 -17.56 0.90 4.47
C ALA A 768 -16.42 1.58 5.25
N LEU A 769 -16.21 1.22 6.52
CA LEU A 769 -15.17 1.83 7.37
C LEU A 769 -13.78 1.25 7.09
N LYS A 770 -13.65 -0.08 7.07
CA LYS A 770 -12.34 -0.77 7.03
C LYS A 770 -11.65 -0.71 5.67
N THR A 771 -12.37 -0.41 4.59
CA THR A 771 -11.78 -0.17 3.26
C THR A 771 -10.74 0.96 3.32
N ALA A 772 -10.95 1.97 4.17
CA ALA A 772 -9.98 3.06 4.34
C ALA A 772 -8.69 2.61 5.04
N ASP A 773 -8.78 1.67 5.97
CA ASP A 773 -7.65 1.19 6.79
C ASP A 773 -6.71 0.31 5.96
N SER A 774 -7.24 -0.61 5.15
CA SER A 774 -6.42 -1.42 4.24
C SER A 774 -5.66 -0.56 3.22
N GLY A 775 -6.32 0.46 2.65
CA GLY A 775 -5.65 1.42 1.76
C GLY A 775 -4.56 2.23 2.48
N TYR A 776 -4.74 2.52 3.78
CA TYR A 776 -3.72 3.19 4.58
C TYR A 776 -2.53 2.29 4.90
N LEU A 777 -2.74 1.01 5.24
CA LEU A 777 -1.67 0.03 5.41
C LEU A 777 -0.85 -0.13 4.13
N THR A 778 -1.51 -0.37 3.00
CA THR A 778 -0.85 -0.52 1.69
C THR A 778 0.03 0.68 1.37
N ARG A 779 -0.48 1.90 1.59
CA ARG A 779 0.30 3.12 1.42
C ARG A 779 1.55 3.14 2.31
N ARG A 780 1.44 2.77 3.58
CA ARG A 780 2.59 2.74 4.51
C ARG A 780 3.63 1.73 4.07
N LEU A 781 3.20 0.56 3.60
CA LEU A 781 4.10 -0.46 3.08
C LEU A 781 4.85 0.05 1.84
N VAL A 782 4.16 0.73 0.90
CA VAL A 782 4.79 1.36 -0.26
C VAL A 782 5.76 2.46 0.18
N ASP A 783 5.36 3.35 1.09
CA ASP A 783 6.22 4.44 1.60
C ASP A 783 7.52 3.88 2.24
N VAL A 784 7.51 2.68 2.83
CA VAL A 784 8.69 2.02 3.44
C VAL A 784 9.56 1.27 2.41
N SER A 785 8.96 0.71 1.37
CA SER A 785 9.63 -0.23 0.45
C SER A 785 9.86 0.29 -0.96
N GLN A 786 9.36 1.49 -1.31
CA GLN A 786 9.44 2.05 -2.68
C GLN A 786 10.86 2.14 -3.25
N ASP A 787 11.88 2.26 -2.39
CA ASP A 787 13.28 2.40 -2.81
C ASP A 787 13.98 1.04 -3.02
N VAL A 788 13.28 -0.07 -2.77
CA VAL A 788 13.81 -1.42 -2.93
C VAL A 788 13.59 -1.90 -4.36
N ILE A 789 14.67 -1.88 -5.14
CA ILE A 789 14.70 -2.35 -6.52
C ILE A 789 15.82 -3.38 -6.72
N VAL A 790 15.72 -4.21 -7.74
CA VAL A 790 16.82 -5.11 -8.12
C VAL A 790 17.93 -4.29 -8.77
N ARG A 791 19.14 -4.27 -8.20
CA ARG A 791 20.28 -3.48 -8.71
C ARG A 791 21.36 -4.34 -9.35
N ASP A 792 21.72 -5.42 -8.67
CA ASP A 792 22.84 -6.28 -9.03
C ASP A 792 22.31 -7.66 -9.41
N ASP A 793 23.08 -8.40 -10.21
CA ASP A 793 22.77 -9.82 -10.49
C ASP A 793 23.07 -10.69 -9.26
N ASP A 794 24.27 -10.53 -8.70
CA ASP A 794 24.75 -11.22 -7.51
C ASP A 794 25.45 -10.26 -6.55
N CYS A 795 25.14 -10.36 -5.26
CA CYS A 795 25.81 -9.59 -4.20
C CYS A 795 27.06 -10.28 -3.66
N GLY A 796 27.31 -11.55 -4.02
CA GLY A 796 28.47 -12.33 -3.57
C GLY A 796 28.36 -12.94 -2.17
N THR A 797 27.22 -12.76 -1.48
CA THR A 797 27.04 -13.33 -0.14
C THR A 797 26.96 -14.86 -0.18
N ASN A 798 27.64 -15.50 0.77
CA ASN A 798 27.54 -16.94 1.04
C ASN A 798 26.55 -17.25 2.18
N GLU A 799 25.95 -16.22 2.76
CA GLU A 799 24.97 -16.38 3.83
C GLU A 799 23.59 -16.69 3.26
N GLY A 800 22.89 -17.61 3.93
CA GLY A 800 21.56 -18.06 3.55
C GLY A 800 20.72 -18.40 4.78
N ILE A 801 19.42 -18.55 4.56
CA ILE A 801 18.48 -18.96 5.60
C ILE A 801 18.17 -20.44 5.46
N ILE A 802 18.09 -21.13 6.60
CA ILE A 802 17.61 -22.51 6.65
C ILE A 802 16.08 -22.46 6.65
N ILE A 803 15.46 -23.07 5.65
CA ILE A 803 14.02 -23.20 5.53
C ILE A 803 13.57 -24.62 5.86
N HIS A 804 12.41 -24.70 6.47
CA HIS A 804 11.68 -25.91 6.84
C HIS A 804 10.17 -25.64 6.64
N ASP A 805 9.37 -26.70 6.73
CA ASP A 805 7.90 -26.59 6.77
C ASP A 805 7.45 -25.68 7.92
N ILE A 806 6.57 -24.72 7.64
CA ILE A 806 5.94 -23.91 8.69
C ILE A 806 4.75 -24.71 9.21
N LYS A 807 4.79 -25.14 10.48
CA LYS A 807 3.74 -25.95 11.11
C LYS A 807 3.14 -25.25 12.33
N GLU A 808 1.83 -25.42 12.54
CA GLU A 808 1.14 -25.07 13.79
C GLU A 808 0.53 -26.34 14.38
N GLY A 809 1.16 -26.87 15.43
CA GLY A 809 0.81 -28.18 15.96
C GLY A 809 0.99 -29.27 14.90
N SER A 810 -0.10 -29.89 14.47
CA SER A 810 -0.13 -30.91 13.42
C SER A 810 -0.27 -30.35 12.00
N ASP A 811 -0.73 -29.10 11.86
CA ASP A 811 -1.16 -28.56 10.58
C ASP A 811 0.01 -27.89 9.87
N VAL A 812 0.29 -28.32 8.64
CA VAL A 812 1.31 -27.70 7.78
C VAL A 812 0.70 -26.46 7.13
N ILE A 813 1.16 -25.29 7.54
CA ILE A 813 0.72 -23.99 7.00
C ILE A 813 1.33 -23.79 5.61
N GLU A 814 2.63 -24.03 5.46
CA GLU A 814 3.36 -23.86 4.21
C GLU A 814 4.43 -24.94 4.08
N GLY A 815 4.35 -25.72 3.00
CA GLY A 815 5.24 -26.85 2.75
C GLY A 815 6.57 -26.44 2.13
N LEU A 816 7.60 -27.25 2.35
CA LEU A 816 8.96 -27.00 1.85
C LEU A 816 9.03 -26.83 0.31
N GLN A 817 8.21 -27.56 -0.46
CA GLN A 817 8.16 -27.46 -1.92
C GLN A 817 7.83 -26.04 -2.40
N GLU A 818 6.80 -25.42 -1.81
CA GLU A 818 6.34 -24.07 -2.19
C GLU A 818 7.40 -23.01 -1.85
N ARG A 819 8.12 -23.22 -0.74
CA ARG A 819 9.19 -22.31 -0.29
C ARG A 819 10.48 -22.42 -1.09
N LEU A 820 10.79 -23.61 -1.62
CA LEU A 820 11.97 -23.85 -2.46
C LEU A 820 11.80 -23.35 -3.90
N THR A 821 10.57 -23.42 -4.42
CA THR A 821 10.29 -23.12 -5.83
C THR A 821 10.69 -21.68 -6.17
N GLY A 822 11.57 -21.53 -7.17
CA GLY A 822 12.03 -20.24 -7.65
C GLY A 822 13.01 -19.52 -6.72
N ARG A 823 13.74 -20.25 -5.88
CA ARG A 823 14.85 -19.76 -5.03
C ARG A 823 16.20 -20.31 -5.52
N PHE A 824 17.28 -19.72 -5.02
CA PHE A 824 18.64 -20.19 -5.25
C PHE A 824 19.18 -20.89 -4.00
N THR A 825 19.92 -21.98 -4.19
CA THR A 825 20.63 -22.70 -3.12
C THR A 825 21.80 -21.88 -2.59
N ALA A 826 21.99 -21.84 -1.27
CA ALA A 826 23.18 -21.24 -0.66
C ALA A 826 24.31 -22.28 -0.45
N GLU A 827 23.95 -23.55 -0.36
CA GLU A 827 24.86 -24.69 -0.21
C GLU A 827 24.38 -25.88 -1.05
N GLU A 828 25.27 -26.85 -1.28
CA GLU A 828 24.93 -28.07 -2.02
C GLU A 828 23.91 -28.92 -1.26
N ILE A 829 22.84 -29.33 -1.93
CA ILE A 829 21.83 -30.24 -1.37
C ILE A 829 22.23 -31.67 -1.71
N LYS A 830 22.37 -32.51 -0.68
CA LYS A 830 22.74 -33.93 -0.85
C LYS A 830 21.58 -34.84 -0.47
N HIS A 831 21.43 -35.94 -1.20
CA HIS A 831 20.45 -36.95 -0.89
C HIS A 831 20.77 -37.61 0.47
N PRO A 832 19.83 -37.69 1.43
CA PRO A 832 20.11 -38.16 2.80
C PRO A 832 20.68 -39.58 2.88
N LYS A 833 20.23 -40.47 1.99
CA LYS A 833 20.65 -41.89 1.93
C LYS A 833 21.83 -42.19 0.99
N THR A 834 21.86 -41.62 -0.22
CA THR A 834 22.88 -41.94 -1.24
C THR A 834 24.08 -41.00 -1.22
N GLY A 835 23.93 -39.79 -0.67
CA GLY A 835 24.97 -38.76 -0.68
C GLY A 835 25.16 -38.07 -2.04
N GLU A 836 24.35 -38.40 -3.05
CA GLU A 836 24.37 -37.76 -4.36
C GLU A 836 23.95 -36.30 -4.26
N VAL A 837 24.59 -35.42 -5.03
CA VAL A 837 24.27 -33.99 -5.08
C VAL A 837 22.99 -33.82 -5.92
N LEU A 838 21.92 -33.35 -5.28
CA LEU A 838 20.63 -33.07 -5.91
C LEU A 838 20.61 -31.67 -6.55
N ALA A 839 21.27 -30.70 -5.89
CA ALA A 839 21.44 -29.36 -6.40
C ALA A 839 22.81 -28.81 -5.97
N GLU A 840 23.52 -28.20 -6.92
CA GLU A 840 24.78 -27.48 -6.69
C GLU A 840 24.53 -26.17 -5.93
N LYS A 841 25.61 -25.55 -5.46
CA LYS A 841 25.56 -24.22 -4.86
C LYS A 841 25.22 -23.15 -5.91
N ASP A 842 24.40 -22.16 -5.54
CA ASP A 842 23.93 -21.08 -6.43
C ASP A 842 23.14 -21.59 -7.65
N GLN A 843 22.53 -22.77 -7.53
CA GLN A 843 21.65 -23.32 -8.55
C GLN A 843 20.21 -22.82 -8.35
N TYR A 844 19.55 -22.47 -9.44
CA TYR A 844 18.14 -22.08 -9.46
C TYR A 844 17.25 -23.33 -9.33
N ILE A 845 16.27 -23.28 -8.44
CA ILE A 845 15.35 -24.40 -8.17
C ILE A 845 14.07 -24.24 -8.99
N ASP A 846 13.93 -25.06 -10.03
CA ASP A 846 12.69 -25.20 -10.80
C ASP A 846 11.61 -26.00 -10.03
N PRO A 847 10.31 -25.85 -10.36
CA PRO A 847 9.23 -26.59 -9.70
C PRO A 847 9.43 -28.12 -9.70
N GLU A 848 9.90 -28.69 -10.80
CA GLU A 848 10.17 -30.13 -10.94
C GLU A 848 11.33 -30.57 -10.01
N MET A 849 12.37 -29.74 -9.92
CA MET A 849 13.50 -29.99 -9.02
C MET A 849 13.08 -29.89 -7.55
N ALA A 850 12.24 -28.92 -7.20
CA ALA A 850 11.69 -28.79 -5.84
C ALA A 850 10.89 -30.05 -5.44
N GLU A 851 10.07 -30.58 -6.36
CA GLU A 851 9.32 -31.83 -6.12
C GLU A 851 10.26 -33.03 -5.94
N ALA A 852 11.30 -33.14 -6.79
CA ALA A 852 12.30 -34.19 -6.69
C ALA A 852 13.05 -34.15 -5.34
N ILE A 853 13.47 -32.96 -4.89
CA ILE A 853 14.16 -32.77 -3.60
C ILE A 853 13.27 -33.23 -2.44
N VAL A 854 12.00 -32.80 -2.41
CA VAL A 854 11.08 -33.16 -1.32
C VAL A 854 10.78 -34.66 -1.30
N LYS A 855 10.67 -35.32 -2.47
CA LYS A 855 10.50 -36.78 -2.57
C LYS A 855 11.64 -37.59 -1.94
N THR A 856 12.85 -37.03 -1.86
CA THR A 856 14.00 -37.71 -1.21
C THR A 856 13.94 -37.70 0.33
N GLY A 857 12.99 -36.94 0.91
CA GLY A 857 12.79 -36.86 2.37
C GLY A 857 13.67 -35.83 3.08
N VAL A 858 14.25 -34.87 2.35
CA VAL A 858 14.99 -33.74 2.94
C VAL A 858 14.02 -32.82 3.68
N SER A 859 14.31 -32.50 4.95
CA SER A 859 13.45 -31.67 5.81
C SER A 859 13.91 -30.21 5.94
N GLU A 860 15.20 -29.95 5.73
CA GLU A 860 15.80 -28.62 5.85
C GLU A 860 16.74 -28.33 4.69
N VAL A 861 16.68 -27.11 4.17
CA VAL A 861 17.51 -26.65 3.06
C VAL A 861 17.95 -25.22 3.31
N LYS A 862 19.22 -24.90 3.03
CA LYS A 862 19.71 -23.53 3.11
C LYS A 862 19.64 -22.84 1.75
N ILE A 863 18.83 -21.78 1.70
CA ILE A 863 18.60 -20.98 0.48
C ILE A 863 19.14 -19.57 0.64
N ARG A 864 19.42 -18.92 -0.49
CA ARG A 864 19.64 -17.48 -0.52
C ARG A 864 18.30 -16.77 -0.32
N SER A 865 18.30 -15.70 0.48
CA SER A 865 17.10 -14.92 0.81
C SER A 865 17.40 -13.44 0.73
N VAL A 866 16.34 -12.65 0.64
CA VAL A 866 16.43 -11.19 0.71
C VAL A 866 17.03 -10.74 2.05
N PHE A 867 16.82 -11.50 3.14
CA PHE A 867 17.34 -11.14 4.47
C PHE A 867 18.86 -11.04 4.56
N THR A 868 19.60 -11.91 3.85
CA THR A 868 21.06 -11.98 3.86
C THR A 868 21.71 -11.20 2.72
N CYS A 869 20.92 -10.48 1.92
CA CYS A 869 21.43 -9.74 0.77
C CYS A 869 22.30 -8.54 1.18
N GLU A 870 23.56 -8.53 0.72
CA GLU A 870 24.55 -7.49 0.99
C GLU A 870 24.47 -6.25 0.07
N THR A 871 23.57 -6.25 -0.92
CA THR A 871 23.34 -5.05 -1.76
C THR A 871 22.88 -3.85 -0.91
N ARG A 872 23.66 -2.76 -0.96
CA ARG A 872 23.45 -1.51 -0.18
C ARG A 872 22.11 -0.84 -0.43
N THR A 873 21.71 -0.73 -1.70
CA THR A 873 20.45 -0.10 -2.10
C THR A 873 19.63 -1.06 -2.92
N GLY A 874 18.68 -1.76 -2.29
CA GLY A 874 17.83 -2.73 -2.99
C GLY A 874 18.23 -4.17 -2.68
N VAL A 875 18.09 -5.04 -3.68
CA VAL A 875 18.41 -6.48 -3.60
C VAL A 875 19.10 -6.94 -4.89
N CYS A 876 19.81 -8.06 -4.84
CA CYS A 876 20.33 -8.71 -6.04
C CYS A 876 19.33 -9.73 -6.61
N ALA A 877 19.49 -10.10 -7.89
CA ALA A 877 18.61 -11.02 -8.58
C ALA A 877 18.64 -12.43 -7.94
N LYS A 878 19.82 -12.95 -7.60
CA LYS A 878 19.96 -14.29 -6.98
C LYS A 878 19.32 -14.40 -5.58
N CYS A 879 19.46 -13.39 -4.72
CA CYS A 879 18.83 -13.41 -3.40
C CYS A 879 17.29 -13.29 -3.48
N TYR A 880 16.76 -12.69 -4.54
CA TYR A 880 15.31 -12.58 -4.76
C TYR A 880 14.71 -13.83 -5.44
N GLY A 881 15.42 -14.36 -6.45
CA GLY A 881 15.02 -15.52 -7.23
C GLY A 881 13.99 -15.21 -8.33
N MET A 882 12.91 -15.97 -8.37
CA MET A 882 11.87 -15.90 -9.39
C MET A 882 10.97 -14.67 -9.28
N ASN A 883 10.64 -14.06 -10.41
CA ASN A 883 9.58 -13.08 -10.57
C ASN A 883 8.21 -13.77 -10.62
N MET A 884 7.39 -13.55 -9.60
CA MET A 884 6.06 -14.16 -9.47
C MET A 884 5.07 -13.72 -10.56
N ALA A 885 5.33 -12.62 -11.28
CA ALA A 885 4.45 -12.19 -12.36
C ALA A 885 4.73 -12.90 -13.71
N THR A 886 5.91 -13.50 -13.88
CA THR A 886 6.33 -14.12 -15.15
C THR A 886 6.82 -15.56 -15.01
N ALA A 887 6.97 -16.08 -13.78
CA ALA A 887 7.59 -17.38 -13.47
C ALA A 887 9.02 -17.56 -14.01
N GLN A 888 9.72 -16.45 -14.30
CA GLN A 888 11.10 -16.44 -14.77
C GLN A 888 12.01 -15.78 -13.72
N GLN A 889 13.33 -15.88 -13.91
CA GLN A 889 14.29 -15.15 -13.09
C GLN A 889 14.04 -13.63 -13.18
N ILE A 890 14.28 -12.93 -12.07
CA ILE A 890 13.99 -11.50 -12.02
C ILE A 890 15.03 -10.66 -12.77
N ASN A 891 14.54 -9.63 -13.48
CA ASN A 891 15.39 -8.70 -14.21
C ASN A 891 15.89 -7.54 -13.34
N ILE A 892 17.05 -7.00 -13.68
CA ILE A 892 17.59 -5.78 -13.07
C ILE A 892 16.65 -4.60 -13.35
N GLY A 893 16.41 -3.78 -12.33
CA GLY A 893 15.53 -2.62 -12.40
C GLY A 893 14.08 -2.88 -11.95
N GLU A 894 13.72 -4.12 -11.65
CA GLU A 894 12.37 -4.44 -11.14
C GLU A 894 12.11 -3.85 -9.75
N ALA A 895 10.93 -3.24 -9.59
CA ALA A 895 10.51 -2.54 -8.39
C ALA A 895 9.87 -3.48 -7.35
N VAL A 896 10.65 -4.45 -6.88
CA VAL A 896 10.18 -5.53 -5.98
C VAL A 896 9.57 -5.02 -4.68
N GLY A 897 10.01 -3.87 -4.16
CA GLY A 897 9.41 -3.27 -2.97
C GLY A 897 7.96 -2.86 -3.17
N ILE A 898 7.64 -2.20 -4.30
CA ILE A 898 6.27 -1.81 -4.63
C ILE A 898 5.39 -3.05 -4.85
N ILE A 899 5.91 -4.07 -5.54
CA ILE A 899 5.20 -5.33 -5.77
C ILE A 899 4.90 -6.01 -4.43
N ALA A 900 5.89 -6.12 -3.54
CA ALA A 900 5.69 -6.71 -2.22
C ALA A 900 4.63 -5.96 -1.40
N ALA A 901 4.72 -4.63 -1.37
CA ALA A 901 3.75 -3.80 -0.65
C ALA A 901 2.32 -3.95 -1.18
N GLN A 902 2.13 -4.04 -2.50
CA GLN A 902 0.83 -4.28 -3.11
C GLN A 902 0.31 -5.70 -2.85
N SER A 903 1.19 -6.71 -2.97
CA SER A 903 0.84 -8.12 -2.73
C SER A 903 0.42 -8.39 -1.28
N ILE A 904 0.98 -7.65 -0.31
CA ILE A 904 0.57 -7.70 1.10
C ILE A 904 -0.70 -6.87 1.33
N GLY A 905 -0.78 -5.71 0.69
CA GLY A 905 -1.86 -4.73 0.89
C GLY A 905 -3.21 -5.13 0.29
N GLU A 906 -3.22 -5.68 -0.94
CA GLU A 906 -4.44 -6.05 -1.67
C GLU A 906 -5.29 -7.07 -0.92
N PRO A 907 -4.73 -8.19 -0.43
CA PRO A 907 -5.51 -9.12 0.36
C PRO A 907 -5.94 -8.53 1.70
N GLY A 908 -5.24 -7.53 2.23
CA GLY A 908 -5.66 -6.80 3.44
C GLY A 908 -7.08 -6.24 3.34
N THR A 909 -7.53 -5.83 2.14
CA THR A 909 -8.93 -5.41 1.93
C THR A 909 -9.86 -6.62 2.01
N GLN A 910 -9.47 -7.75 1.43
CA GLN A 910 -10.25 -9.00 1.48
C GLN A 910 -10.34 -9.59 2.88
N LEU A 911 -9.25 -9.55 3.67
CA LEU A 911 -9.20 -10.01 5.06
C LEU A 911 -10.24 -9.28 5.92
N THR A 912 -10.38 -7.97 5.72
CA THR A 912 -11.40 -7.20 6.44
C THR A 912 -12.82 -7.55 6.06
N MET A 913 -13.05 -8.13 4.87
CA MET A 913 -14.37 -8.55 4.39
C MET A 913 -14.70 -10.02 4.73
N ARG A 914 -13.71 -10.91 4.88
CA ARG A 914 -13.91 -12.36 5.09
C ARG A 914 -13.99 -12.81 6.55
N THR A 915 -13.45 -12.06 7.51
CA THR A 915 -13.46 -12.37 8.96
C THR A 915 -14.85 -12.52 9.61
N PHE A 916 -15.93 -12.58 8.83
CA PHE A 916 -17.30 -12.53 9.31
C PHE A 916 -18.11 -13.80 9.04
N HIS A 917 -17.65 -14.68 8.15
CA HIS A 917 -18.34 -15.94 7.87
C HIS A 917 -17.95 -17.06 8.84
N THR A 918 -16.71 -17.06 9.33
CA THR A 918 -16.28 -17.82 10.49
C THR A 918 -16.61 -16.99 11.72
N GLY A 919 -17.76 -17.32 12.33
CA GLY A 919 -18.34 -16.56 13.42
C GLY A 919 -17.35 -16.23 14.53
N GLY A 920 -17.51 -15.03 15.10
CA GLY A 920 -16.87 -14.63 16.33
C GLY A 920 -17.12 -15.67 17.42
N VAL A 921 -16.14 -16.55 17.61
CA VAL A 921 -15.99 -17.30 18.84
C VAL A 921 -15.52 -16.28 19.87
N ALA A 922 -16.47 -15.79 20.67
CA ALA A 922 -16.18 -15.01 21.85
C ALA A 922 -15.28 -15.86 22.76
N GLY A 923 -13.97 -15.64 22.75
CA GLY A 923 -13.07 -16.41 23.61
C GLY A 923 -11.56 -16.16 23.47
N ALA A 924 -11.04 -15.77 22.30
CA ALA A 924 -9.60 -15.53 22.16
C ALA A 924 -9.28 -14.03 22.26
N ASP A 925 -8.54 -13.61 23.30
CA ASP A 925 -8.02 -12.26 23.50
C ASP A 925 -6.87 -11.89 22.51
N ILE A 926 -6.72 -12.70 21.45
CA ILE A 926 -5.71 -12.56 20.40
C ILE A 926 -6.33 -11.74 19.27
N THR A 927 -5.66 -10.66 18.88
CA THR A 927 -6.03 -9.85 17.71
C THR A 927 -6.01 -10.74 16.46
N GLN A 928 -7.11 -10.79 15.70
CA GLN A 928 -7.21 -11.55 14.45
C GLN A 928 -7.37 -10.62 13.23
N GLY A 929 -6.93 -11.09 12.06
CA GLY A 929 -7.08 -10.39 10.79
C GLY A 929 -6.16 -9.17 10.63
N LEU A 930 -6.67 -8.12 9.98
CA LEU A 930 -5.88 -6.92 9.66
C LEU A 930 -5.24 -6.22 10.87
N PRO A 931 -5.93 -6.02 12.03
CA PRO A 931 -5.33 -5.39 13.20
C PRO A 931 -4.07 -6.09 13.71
N ARG A 932 -4.01 -7.43 13.58
CA ARG A 932 -2.83 -8.22 13.96
C ARG A 932 -1.66 -7.95 13.01
N ILE A 933 -1.92 -7.89 11.71
CA ILE A 933 -0.92 -7.57 10.70
C ILE A 933 -0.36 -6.15 10.92
N GLU A 934 -1.23 -5.18 11.23
CA GLU A 934 -0.78 -3.82 11.56
C GLU A 934 0.07 -3.78 12.84
N GLU A 935 -0.32 -4.53 13.87
CA GLU A 935 0.44 -4.64 15.12
C GLU A 935 1.85 -5.21 14.90
N LEU A 936 1.97 -6.24 14.05
CA LEU A 936 3.23 -6.90 13.69
C LEU A 936 4.14 -5.98 12.86
N PHE A 937 3.63 -5.37 11.76
CA PHE A 937 4.45 -4.48 10.92
C PHE A 937 4.83 -3.16 11.60
N GLU A 938 4.02 -2.69 12.56
CA GLU A 938 4.40 -1.53 13.39
C GLU A 938 5.30 -1.90 14.58
N ALA A 939 5.58 -3.19 14.79
CA ALA A 939 6.31 -3.70 15.94
C ALA A 939 5.79 -3.13 17.27
N ARG A 940 4.46 -3.03 17.41
CA ARG A 940 3.80 -2.56 18.63
C ARG A 940 3.87 -3.65 19.70
N LYS A 941 3.85 -3.24 20.96
CA LYS A 941 3.70 -4.20 22.07
C LYS A 941 2.31 -4.84 22.00
N PRO A 942 2.21 -6.18 21.95
CA PRO A 942 0.92 -6.84 21.87
C PRO A 942 0.09 -6.63 23.13
N LYS A 943 -1.24 -6.65 22.98
CA LYS A 943 -2.17 -6.51 24.11
C LYS A 943 -2.12 -7.73 25.05
N GLY A 944 -2.19 -8.94 24.49
CA GLY A 944 -1.96 -10.19 25.20
C GLY A 944 -0.50 -10.60 25.13
N LEU A 945 0.37 -9.94 25.90
CA LEU A 945 1.82 -10.17 25.89
C LEU A 945 2.16 -11.54 26.48
N ALA A 946 2.78 -12.41 25.68
CA ALA A 946 3.42 -13.61 26.17
C ALA A 946 4.75 -13.27 26.83
N ILE A 947 5.00 -13.85 28.00
CA ILE A 947 6.30 -13.80 28.68
C ILE A 947 7.17 -14.90 28.09
N VAL A 948 8.39 -14.55 27.67
CA VAL A 948 9.37 -15.48 27.08
C VAL A 948 10.56 -15.68 28.01
N ALA A 949 11.16 -16.87 27.96
CA ALA A 949 12.40 -17.15 28.70
C ALA A 949 13.59 -16.43 28.06
N GLU A 950 14.43 -15.73 28.84
CA GLU A 950 15.64 -15.09 28.32
C GLU A 950 16.80 -16.10 28.16
N ASN A 951 16.92 -17.04 29.10
CA ASN A 951 17.97 -18.05 29.13
C ASN A 951 17.37 -19.45 28.98
N PRO A 952 18.11 -20.41 28.40
CA PRO A 952 17.69 -21.81 28.40
C PRO A 952 17.84 -22.40 29.81
N GLY A 953 16.98 -23.35 30.16
CA GLY A 953 17.03 -24.00 31.47
C GLY A 953 15.80 -24.81 31.79
N GLN A 954 15.77 -25.36 33.00
CA GLN A 954 14.63 -26.11 33.51
C GLN A 954 13.65 -25.19 34.24
N VAL A 955 12.36 -25.36 33.95
CA VAL A 955 11.26 -24.61 34.54
C VAL A 955 10.94 -25.13 35.93
N ARG A 956 10.88 -24.23 36.91
CA ARG A 956 10.36 -24.46 38.26
C ARG A 956 9.26 -23.46 38.58
N MET A 957 8.10 -23.93 39.01
CA MET A 957 6.95 -23.07 39.31
C MET A 957 6.76 -22.85 40.80
N GLU A 958 6.48 -21.61 41.19
CA GLU A 958 6.07 -21.26 42.56
C GLU A 958 4.75 -20.47 42.53
N GLU A 959 3.74 -20.97 43.26
CA GLU A 959 2.43 -20.33 43.35
C GLU A 959 2.25 -19.69 44.74
N THR A 960 2.22 -18.35 44.79
CA THR A 960 1.88 -17.60 46.01
C THR A 960 0.43 -17.09 45.94
N LYS A 961 -0.22 -16.80 47.08
CA LYS A 961 -1.62 -16.29 47.16
C LYS A 961 -1.92 -15.03 46.32
N LYS A 962 -0.90 -14.32 45.81
CA LYS A 962 -1.03 -13.08 45.02
C LYS A 962 -0.29 -13.08 43.68
N LYS A 963 0.56 -14.06 43.38
CA LYS A 963 1.36 -14.12 42.14
C LYS A 963 1.71 -15.56 41.79
N ARG A 964 1.80 -15.85 40.49
CA ARG A 964 2.46 -17.06 39.95
C ARG A 964 3.84 -16.64 39.49
N ILE A 965 4.89 -17.36 39.91
CA ILE A 965 6.26 -17.08 39.52
C ILE A 965 6.82 -18.31 38.82
N ILE A 966 7.39 -18.13 37.63
CA ILE A 966 8.17 -19.16 36.95
C ILE A 966 9.65 -18.84 37.12
N HIS A 967 10.41 -19.81 37.60
CA HIS A 967 11.85 -19.76 37.72
C HIS A 967 12.45 -20.62 36.60
N VAL A 968 13.35 -20.06 35.81
CA VAL A 968 14.14 -20.81 34.81
C VAL A 968 15.54 -20.96 35.38
N VAL A 969 15.93 -22.21 35.65
CA VAL A 969 17.25 -22.56 36.20
C VAL A 969 18.12 -23.08 35.07
N SER A 970 19.15 -22.30 34.70
CA SER A 970 20.11 -22.71 33.68
C SER A 970 21.08 -23.77 34.21
N GLU A 971 21.76 -24.49 33.30
CA GLU A 971 22.75 -25.53 33.66
C GLU A 971 23.89 -24.99 34.55
N ASP A 972 24.22 -23.69 34.42
CA ASP A 972 25.24 -23.00 35.23
C ASP A 972 24.77 -22.64 36.66
N GLY A 973 23.52 -22.98 37.02
CA GLY A 973 22.92 -22.70 38.34
C GLY A 973 22.39 -21.28 38.51
N THR A 974 22.38 -20.46 37.44
CA THR A 974 21.75 -19.13 37.45
C THR A 974 20.24 -19.26 37.35
N GLU A 975 19.52 -18.65 38.30
CA GLU A 975 18.07 -18.66 38.37
C GLU A 975 17.50 -17.30 37.94
N GLN A 976 16.63 -17.29 36.93
CA GLN A 976 15.85 -16.13 36.52
C GLN A 976 14.38 -16.34 36.85
N SER A 977 13.76 -15.36 37.51
CA SER A 977 12.35 -15.41 37.90
C SER A 977 11.47 -14.47 37.07
N TYR A 978 10.31 -14.98 36.66
CA TYR A 978 9.32 -14.32 35.82
C TYR A 978 7.97 -14.24 36.55
N ASP A 979 7.49 -13.02 36.80
CA ASP A 979 6.18 -12.76 37.42
C ASP A 979 5.05 -12.92 36.40
N ILE A 980 4.16 -13.89 36.59
CA ILE A 980 3.03 -14.17 35.70
C ILE A 980 1.72 -13.61 36.27
N PRO A 981 0.99 -12.76 35.52
CA PRO A 981 -0.35 -12.32 35.90
C PRO A 981 -1.33 -13.50 35.99
N PHE A 982 -2.22 -13.53 36.98
CA PHE A 982 -3.20 -14.61 37.15
C PHE A 982 -4.16 -14.82 35.96
N GLY A 983 -4.38 -13.81 35.13
CA GLY A 983 -5.21 -13.92 33.93
C GLY A 983 -4.53 -14.63 32.76
N SER A 984 -3.20 -14.81 32.81
CA SER A 984 -2.42 -15.47 31.75
C SER A 984 -2.43 -16.98 31.95
N ARG A 985 -2.73 -17.72 30.88
CA ARG A 985 -2.57 -19.18 30.85
C ARG A 985 -1.10 -19.53 30.66
N ILE A 986 -0.64 -20.53 31.41
CA ILE A 986 0.76 -20.98 31.37
C ILE A 986 0.89 -22.03 30.28
N ALA A 987 1.91 -21.90 29.43
CA ALA A 987 2.14 -22.79 28.28
C ALA A 987 3.08 -23.97 28.59
N VAL A 988 3.84 -23.87 29.70
CA VAL A 988 4.85 -24.85 30.11
C VAL A 988 4.43 -25.61 31.38
N VAL A 989 5.07 -26.73 31.67
CA VAL A 989 4.86 -27.56 32.87
C VAL A 989 6.08 -27.52 33.78
N ASP A 990 5.89 -27.77 35.07
CA ASP A 990 6.98 -27.86 36.05
C ASP A 990 7.93 -29.01 35.68
N GLY A 991 9.22 -28.72 35.56
CA GLY A 991 10.24 -29.65 35.10
C GLY A 991 10.54 -29.63 33.60
N ASP A 992 9.79 -28.87 32.79
CA ASP A 992 10.05 -28.74 31.35
C ASP A 992 11.39 -28.03 31.07
N VAL A 993 12.06 -28.42 29.99
CA VAL A 993 13.27 -27.76 29.49
C VAL A 993 12.88 -26.76 28.42
N VAL A 994 13.16 -25.47 28.65
CA VAL A 994 12.86 -24.39 27.72
C VAL A 994 14.13 -23.82 27.11
N GLY A 995 14.07 -23.45 25.83
CA GLY A 995 15.12 -22.72 25.14
C GLY A 995 15.05 -21.20 25.38
N ALA A 996 16.13 -20.50 25.07
CA ALA A 996 16.14 -19.04 25.06
C ALA A 996 15.14 -18.51 24.04
N GLY A 997 14.15 -17.73 24.49
CA GLY A 997 13.11 -17.08 23.71
C GLY A 997 11.87 -17.94 23.45
N ASP A 998 11.68 -19.02 24.21
CA ASP A 998 10.46 -19.83 24.18
C ASP A 998 9.36 -19.24 25.09
N GLU A 999 8.10 -19.51 24.74
CA GLU A 999 6.93 -18.94 25.42
C GLU A 999 6.66 -19.65 26.76
N LEU A 1000 6.59 -18.88 27.86
CA LEU A 1000 6.20 -19.38 29.17
C LEU A 1000 4.68 -19.29 29.40
N THR A 1001 4.02 -18.36 28.73
CA THR A 1001 2.58 -18.10 28.83
C THR A 1001 1.95 -18.00 27.45
N GLU A 1002 0.71 -18.45 27.31
CA GLU A 1002 -0.06 -18.26 26.09
C GLU A 1002 -0.23 -16.77 25.77
N GLY A 1003 -0.04 -16.39 24.51
CA GLY A 1003 -0.25 -15.03 24.04
C GLY A 1003 0.54 -14.71 22.78
N SER A 1004 0.74 -13.43 22.53
CA SER A 1004 1.57 -12.95 21.43
C SER A 1004 2.92 -12.49 21.94
N ILE A 1005 4.00 -12.94 21.30
CA ILE A 1005 5.35 -12.50 21.67
C ILE A 1005 5.58 -11.07 21.16
N ASN A 1006 6.29 -10.28 21.97
CA ASN A 1006 6.80 -8.98 21.58
C ASN A 1006 8.06 -9.11 20.70
N PRO A 1007 8.06 -8.59 19.46
CA PRO A 1007 9.22 -8.66 18.57
C PRO A 1007 10.52 -8.06 19.16
N HIS A 1008 10.41 -7.05 20.01
CA HIS A 1008 11.58 -6.41 20.65
C HIS A 1008 12.29 -7.34 21.65
N ASP A 1009 11.55 -8.24 22.29
CA ASP A 1009 12.15 -9.19 23.23
C ASP A 1009 12.84 -10.33 22.47
N ILE A 1010 12.25 -10.82 21.38
CA ILE A 1010 12.92 -11.77 20.47
C ILE A 1010 14.20 -11.15 19.89
N MET A 1011 14.20 -9.86 19.54
CA MET A 1011 15.39 -9.18 18.99
C MET A 1011 16.55 -9.19 19.97
N ARG A 1012 16.25 -9.02 21.27
CA ARG A 1012 17.24 -9.01 22.33
C ARG A 1012 17.79 -10.41 22.60
N ILE A 1013 16.94 -11.45 22.48
CA ILE A 1013 17.28 -12.83 22.87
C ILE A 1013 17.84 -13.64 21.69
N LYS A 1014 17.09 -13.76 20.60
CA LYS A 1014 17.43 -14.59 19.41
C LYS A 1014 18.13 -13.79 18.29
N GLY A 1015 18.37 -12.49 18.48
CA GLY A 1015 19.01 -11.62 17.50
C GLY A 1015 18.11 -11.23 16.31
N VAL A 1016 18.72 -10.63 15.28
CA VAL A 1016 18.01 -10.07 14.11
C VAL A 1016 17.31 -11.17 13.30
N ASP A 1017 17.98 -12.28 13.04
CA ASP A 1017 17.42 -13.38 12.23
C ASP A 1017 16.27 -14.08 12.95
N GLY A 1018 16.34 -14.21 14.27
CA GLY A 1018 15.25 -14.75 15.08
C GLY A 1018 13.96 -13.94 14.93
N VAL A 1019 14.05 -12.60 14.99
CA VAL A 1019 12.90 -11.70 14.80
C VAL A 1019 12.36 -11.75 13.38
N ARG A 1020 13.24 -11.74 12.38
CA ARG A 1020 12.84 -11.80 10.97
C ARG A 1020 12.01 -13.04 10.68
N ARG A 1021 12.47 -14.20 11.17
CA ARG A 1021 11.76 -15.48 11.04
C ARG A 1021 10.44 -15.49 11.81
N TYR A 1022 10.42 -14.97 13.03
CA TYR A 1022 9.19 -14.87 13.83
C TYR A 1022 8.12 -14.02 13.14
N ILE A 1023 8.46 -12.80 12.70
CA ILE A 1023 7.49 -11.91 12.04
C ILE A 1023 7.00 -12.54 10.73
N LEU A 1024 7.89 -13.19 9.96
CA LEU A 1024 7.51 -13.87 8.72
C LEU A 1024 6.51 -14.99 8.99
N ALA A 1025 6.79 -15.87 9.95
CA ALA A 1025 5.91 -16.98 10.31
C ALA A 1025 4.55 -16.51 10.83
N GLU A 1026 4.53 -15.52 11.74
CA GLU A 1026 3.29 -14.97 12.30
C GLU A 1026 2.42 -14.28 11.25
N VAL A 1027 3.02 -13.49 10.35
CA VAL A 1027 2.26 -12.83 9.28
C VAL A 1027 1.73 -13.85 8.29
N GLN A 1028 2.54 -14.83 7.88
CA GLN A 1028 2.13 -15.90 6.96
C GLN A 1028 0.97 -16.72 7.52
N LYS A 1029 1.04 -17.07 8.81
CA LYS A 1029 -0.04 -17.74 9.54
C LYS A 1029 -1.35 -16.96 9.45
N VAL A 1030 -1.35 -15.65 9.70
CA VAL A 1030 -2.57 -14.83 9.65
C VAL A 1030 -3.19 -14.80 8.24
N TYR A 1031 -2.37 -14.74 7.18
CA TYR A 1031 -2.88 -14.78 5.80
C TYR A 1031 -3.43 -16.16 5.42
N ARG A 1032 -2.72 -17.25 5.75
CA ARG A 1032 -3.14 -18.62 5.42
C ARG A 1032 -4.39 -19.06 6.19
N LEU A 1033 -4.51 -18.70 7.47
CA LEU A 1033 -5.73 -18.91 8.27
C LEU A 1033 -6.98 -18.26 7.65
N GLN A 1034 -6.79 -17.26 6.79
CA GLN A 1034 -7.86 -16.55 6.09
C GLN A 1034 -8.02 -16.98 4.63
N GLY A 1035 -7.30 -18.04 4.23
CA GLY A 1035 -7.34 -18.61 2.88
C GLY A 1035 -6.77 -17.67 1.82
N VAL A 1036 -5.74 -16.89 2.18
CA VAL A 1036 -4.99 -16.05 1.25
C VAL A 1036 -3.57 -16.58 1.16
N ASP A 1037 -3.15 -16.91 -0.06
CA ASP A 1037 -1.79 -17.33 -0.35
C ASP A 1037 -0.94 -16.10 -0.72
N ILE A 1038 0.21 -15.95 -0.05
CA ILE A 1038 1.21 -14.93 -0.34
C ILE A 1038 2.58 -15.60 -0.27
N ASN A 1039 3.45 -15.32 -1.24
CA ASN A 1039 4.81 -15.84 -1.21
C ASN A 1039 5.66 -15.14 -0.13
N ASP A 1040 6.47 -15.92 0.59
CA ASP A 1040 7.28 -15.44 1.71
C ASP A 1040 8.26 -14.32 1.32
N LYS A 1041 8.76 -14.27 0.07
CA LYS A 1041 9.68 -13.22 -0.41
C LYS A 1041 9.14 -11.80 -0.28
N HIS A 1042 7.83 -11.62 -0.45
CA HIS A 1042 7.22 -10.30 -0.32
C HIS A 1042 7.29 -9.82 1.14
N LEU A 1043 7.10 -10.75 2.09
CA LEU A 1043 7.26 -10.46 3.52
C LEU A 1043 8.73 -10.18 3.85
N GLU A 1044 9.66 -10.97 3.31
CA GLU A 1044 11.11 -10.77 3.52
C GLU A 1044 11.57 -9.36 3.12
N VAL A 1045 11.12 -8.86 1.97
CA VAL A 1045 11.46 -7.52 1.47
C VAL A 1045 11.05 -6.43 2.45
N VAL A 1046 9.82 -6.50 3.00
CA VAL A 1046 9.31 -5.50 3.95
C VAL A 1046 10.00 -5.63 5.31
N ILE A 1047 10.13 -6.85 5.82
CA ILE A 1047 10.74 -7.13 7.13
C ILE A 1047 12.25 -6.73 7.13
N ARG A 1048 12.94 -6.87 5.98
CA ARG A 1048 14.31 -6.35 5.82
C ARG A 1048 14.37 -4.84 6.04
N GLN A 1049 13.41 -4.07 5.52
CA GLN A 1049 13.37 -2.62 5.74
C GLN A 1049 13.09 -2.25 7.21
N MET A 1050 12.37 -3.09 7.95
CA MET A 1050 12.13 -2.88 9.39
C MET A 1050 13.41 -3.02 10.23
N THR A 1051 14.38 -3.83 9.78
CA THR A 1051 15.60 -4.19 10.54
C THR A 1051 16.86 -3.50 10.01
N ARG A 1052 16.74 -2.42 9.23
CA ARG A 1052 17.84 -1.80 8.49
C ARG A 1052 18.75 -0.86 9.29
N LYS A 1053 18.34 -0.42 10.49
CA LYS A 1053 19.09 0.59 11.27
C LYS A 1053 19.61 0.03 12.58
N ILE A 1054 20.85 0.38 12.91
CA ILE A 1054 21.49 0.08 14.19
C ILE A 1054 21.60 1.36 15.02
N LYS A 1055 21.42 1.23 16.33
CA LYS A 1055 21.68 2.31 17.28
C LYS A 1055 23.07 2.14 17.88
N ILE A 1056 23.91 3.15 17.71
CA ILE A 1056 25.27 3.14 18.24
C ILE A 1056 25.23 3.29 19.76
N SER A 1057 25.80 2.34 20.49
CA SER A 1057 25.94 2.41 21.96
C SER A 1057 27.20 3.17 22.35
N ASP A 1058 28.32 2.81 21.71
CA ASP A 1058 29.64 3.40 21.84
C ASP A 1058 30.25 3.65 20.45
N ALA A 1059 30.97 4.75 20.29
CA ALA A 1059 31.59 5.15 19.04
C ALA A 1059 32.92 4.44 18.77
N GLY A 1060 33.59 3.94 19.82
CA GLY A 1060 34.91 3.34 19.69
C GLY A 1060 35.91 4.28 19.01
N GLY A 1061 36.62 3.78 18.00
CA GLY A 1061 37.55 4.56 17.16
C GLY A 1061 36.91 5.25 15.95
N THR A 1062 35.61 5.09 15.73
CA THR A 1062 34.92 5.65 14.56
C THR A 1062 34.53 7.12 14.76
N GLU A 1063 34.27 7.83 13.66
CA GLU A 1063 33.69 9.19 13.70
C GLU A 1063 32.18 9.20 13.98
N LEU A 1064 31.58 8.05 14.26
CA LEU A 1064 30.14 7.94 14.46
C LEU A 1064 29.72 8.46 15.84
N LEU A 1065 28.54 9.05 15.91
CA LEU A 1065 28.04 9.64 17.16
C LEU A 1065 27.29 8.60 18.02
N PRO A 1066 27.62 8.47 19.32
CA PRO A 1066 26.88 7.62 20.23
C PRO A 1066 25.40 7.99 20.32
N GLY A 1067 24.52 7.00 20.26
CA GLY A 1067 23.07 7.15 20.34
C GLY A 1067 22.39 7.52 19.03
N THR A 1068 23.13 7.71 17.94
CA THR A 1068 22.56 7.92 16.60
C THR A 1068 22.12 6.60 15.96
N LEU A 1069 21.13 6.70 15.07
CA LEU A 1069 20.66 5.58 14.26
C LEU A 1069 21.33 5.67 12.90
N VAL A 1070 22.13 4.66 12.57
CA VAL A 1070 22.88 4.57 11.32
C VAL A 1070 22.41 3.34 10.54
N ASP A 1071 22.54 3.37 9.22
CA ASP A 1071 22.27 2.20 8.38
C ASP A 1071 23.31 1.11 8.68
N ILE A 1072 22.93 -0.17 8.60
CA ILE A 1072 23.85 -1.30 8.84
C ILE A 1072 25.07 -1.20 7.92
N PHE A 1073 24.87 -0.89 6.64
CA PHE A 1073 25.98 -0.84 5.68
C PHE A 1073 26.97 0.28 5.99
N ASP A 1074 26.48 1.45 6.42
CA ASP A 1074 27.34 2.58 6.79
C ASP A 1074 28.10 2.29 8.09
N PHE A 1075 27.50 1.53 9.00
CA PHE A 1075 28.13 1.07 10.24
C PHE A 1075 29.24 0.05 9.97
N ASP A 1076 28.98 -0.96 9.14
CA ASP A 1076 29.96 -1.99 8.79
C ASP A 1076 31.13 -1.39 7.99
N GLU A 1077 30.86 -0.46 7.07
CA GLU A 1077 31.89 0.28 6.33
C GLU A 1077 32.77 1.12 7.26
N ALA A 1078 32.17 1.85 8.21
CA ALA A 1078 32.91 2.67 9.16
C ALA A 1078 33.76 1.83 10.13
N ASN A 1079 33.27 0.66 10.55
CA ASN A 1079 34.04 -0.25 11.39
C ASN A 1079 35.20 -0.87 10.62
N ARG A 1080 34.98 -1.31 9.38
CA ARG A 1080 36.07 -1.83 8.53
C ARG A 1080 37.16 -0.79 8.32
N ILE A 1081 36.79 0.47 8.07
CA ILE A 1081 37.75 1.59 7.94
C ILE A 1081 38.50 1.88 9.25
N ALA A 1082 37.87 1.64 10.41
CA ALA A 1082 38.52 1.86 11.71
C ALA A 1082 39.40 0.67 12.16
N GLU A 1083 39.17 -0.52 11.59
CA GLU A 1083 39.99 -1.72 11.79
C GLU A 1083 41.23 -1.75 10.88
N GLU A 1084 41.12 -1.20 9.67
CA GLU A 1084 42.23 -0.90 8.73
C GLU A 1084 43.12 0.26 9.23
#